data_AF-A0A958YEZ1-F1
#
_entry.id   AF-A0A958YEZ1-F1
#
_cell.length_a   1.000
_cell.length_b   1.000
_cell.length_c   1.000
_cell.angle_alpha   90.00
_cell.angle_beta   90.00
_cell.angle_gamma   90.00
#
_symmetry.space_group_name_H-M   'P 1'
#
loop_
_entity.id
_entity.type
_entity.pdbx_description
1 polymer ?
#
loop_
_entity_poly.entity_id
_entity_poly.type
_entity_poly.pdbx_seq_one_letter_code
_entity_poly.pdbx_strand_id
1 'polypeptide(L)'
;MQKVLANILFSTRLTSILFIVFAVAMITGTFLDMHQETSPTPYTRTLIYNAWWFEAIMGIFVINFIGNIGRYRLYKKEKWATLVLHLAFILILIGAFITRYIGYEGQISIREGESEHVFMSRENYVTVYIDGDYVVNGQNQRKVLEVPVDFSPRLNNSFKVETEYNGQNVTIELEKFIKGAEEDIIPSDEGESYLKLVESSGGRPHNHFLKEGEVANVHNLLVSLNKHVDGALNIVYQGDSLAINSPYDGEYMTMATGQTGSVLKDSLQTLHLRSRYVIGDMQLVFPKPVVKGTFDIVKKPQILKGDEEGVVFNVTSNGETKKVNVLGGQYISNDFKYAKLGNLDVGLRYGPKMRELPFSIKLNDFIADRYPGTEKSYSSFESKVTVLDPQEGDFDYHIYMNHILNHKGYRFFQSSFHPDEKGTILSVNHDFWGTWITYIGYFLLFGGLLSIIFLPNTRFADLRKMLKKVKEKKEKLLVVALLCFGLSGFSQDHQHSGPAFNDLTKAQIDSILKANITPTSHTDKFGHLVIQDLGGRMMPVNTYASEMLRKLSKDDNYEGLDANQVFLSMQESPLLWYKVPIIYLKAKKSDTIRHIIGVKESEEFASLIDFFEPNGQYKLGPYLEDAYKSGVPNAYQKELMEADQKVNLLYSTIDGRTLKIFPVPEDENNTWISTVEYNEQGYKNKIQDSLYRNYIQNGFSAYLTILNNAKQSGDYSKAEEMFDSFYKIQHKYGTDVMPSDKRVEAEVLYNKYDVFRRLFVWYILASIALFTVVITQIFNNNKFVAIASKVFKGAIVFLFALHTAGLIARWYISGHAPWSDGYESMIYVAWATMFFGLLLSKKSALTLAATTFVTSILLMVAHLSWMDPAIANLQPVLNSYWLKVHVAIIVASYGPFVLGMVLGLVALVLMIFTKAGNKDKLDLHIKELTYINEMA
;
A
#
# COMPACT_ATOMS: atom_id res chain seq x y z
N MET A 1 16.42 37.66 36.99
CA MET A 1 15.53 36.59 36.46
C MET A 1 15.15 36.78 34.99
N GLN A 2 14.48 37.88 34.61
CA GLN A 2 13.95 38.05 33.23
C GLN A 2 15.00 37.92 32.10
N LYS A 3 16.19 38.53 32.24
CA LYS A 3 17.28 38.41 31.25
C LYS A 3 17.81 36.97 31.12
N VAL A 4 17.85 36.22 32.22
CA VAL A 4 18.32 34.82 32.23
C VAL A 4 17.31 33.93 31.51
N LEU A 5 16.02 34.11 31.82
CA LEU A 5 14.93 33.38 31.17
C LEU A 5 14.89 33.65 29.66
N ALA A 6 14.96 34.92 29.25
CA ALA A 6 15.00 35.31 27.84
C ALA A 6 16.24 34.74 27.11
N ASN A 7 17.39 34.71 27.78
CA ASN A 7 18.61 34.14 27.20
C ASN A 7 18.50 32.64 26.95
N ILE A 8 17.75 31.91 27.77
CA ILE A 8 17.49 30.47 27.60
C ILE A 8 16.42 30.25 26.52
N LEU A 9 15.27 30.91 26.67
CA LEU A 9 14.10 30.77 25.80
C LEU A 9 14.37 31.17 24.35
N PHE A 10 15.24 32.14 24.10
CA PHE A 10 15.57 32.63 22.76
C PHE A 10 16.95 32.16 22.29
N SER A 11 17.40 30.99 22.75
CA SER A 11 18.70 30.42 22.35
C SER A 11 18.54 29.38 21.23
N THR A 12 19.53 29.31 20.35
CA THR A 12 19.64 28.24 19.33
C THR A 12 19.89 26.85 19.94
N ARG A 13 20.48 26.81 21.14
CA ARG A 13 20.64 25.56 21.91
C ARG A 13 19.28 24.98 22.29
N LEU A 14 18.38 25.81 22.82
CA LEU A 14 17.01 25.38 23.11
C LEU A 14 16.29 24.94 21.83
N THR A 15 16.43 25.69 20.73
CA THR A 15 15.85 25.28 19.42
C THR A 15 16.29 23.87 19.03
N SER A 16 17.58 23.54 19.18
CA SER A 16 18.12 22.22 18.85
C SER A 16 17.55 21.13 19.75
N ILE A 17 17.44 21.39 21.06
CA ILE A 17 16.82 20.46 22.02
C ILE A 17 15.36 20.23 21.66
N LEU A 18 14.60 21.29 21.35
CA LEU A 18 13.19 21.16 20.97
C LEU A 18 13.03 20.31 19.71
N PHE A 19 13.89 20.47 18.69
CA PHE A 19 13.86 19.62 17.50
C PHE A 19 14.14 18.14 17.81
N ILE A 20 15.11 17.86 18.69
CA ILE A 20 15.42 16.50 19.11
C ILE A 20 14.24 15.88 19.87
N VAL A 21 13.70 16.60 20.87
CA VAL A 21 12.57 16.11 21.66
C VAL A 21 11.34 15.89 20.79
N PHE A 22 11.05 16.82 19.88
CA PHE A 22 9.94 16.70 18.93
C PHE A 22 10.12 15.50 17.99
N ALA A 23 11.33 15.29 17.45
CA ALA A 23 11.64 14.14 16.61
C ALA A 23 11.52 12.81 17.38
N VAL A 24 12.06 12.74 18.61
CA VAL A 24 11.95 11.55 19.47
C VAL A 24 10.49 11.23 19.80
N ALA A 25 9.67 12.23 20.08
CA ALA A 25 8.24 12.06 20.31
C ALA A 25 7.54 11.46 19.08
N MET A 26 7.78 12.01 17.88
CA MET A 26 7.20 11.48 16.64
C MET A 26 7.68 10.06 16.34
N ILE A 27 8.98 9.79 16.48
CA ILE A 27 9.57 8.45 16.30
C ILE A 27 8.93 7.45 17.26
N THR A 28 8.75 7.84 18.53
CA THR A 28 8.08 7.00 19.53
C THR A 28 6.65 6.70 19.11
N GLY A 29 5.90 7.68 18.62
CA GLY A 29 4.55 7.47 18.07
C GLY A 29 4.52 6.45 16.93
N THR A 30 5.45 6.57 15.98
CA THR A 30 5.58 5.60 14.89
C THR A 30 5.83 4.18 15.41
N PHE A 31 6.72 4.01 16.39
CA PHE A 31 6.98 2.69 16.98
C PHE A 31 5.79 2.14 17.76
N LEU A 32 5.03 3.00 18.45
CA LEU A 32 3.83 2.60 19.19
C LEU A 32 2.69 2.13 18.27
N ASP A 33 2.63 2.61 17.03
CA ASP A 33 1.65 2.19 16.01
C ASP A 33 2.19 1.14 15.03
N MET A 34 3.39 0.61 15.28
CA MET A 34 3.94 -0.45 14.45
C MET A 34 2.99 -1.66 14.44
N HIS A 35 2.70 -2.19 13.24
CA HIS A 35 1.75 -3.29 12.99
C HIS A 35 0.26 -2.96 13.17
N GLN A 36 -0.15 -1.69 13.14
CA GLN A 36 -1.55 -1.30 13.09
C GLN A 36 -2.01 -1.07 11.65
N GLU A 37 -3.27 -1.40 11.34
CA GLU A 37 -3.85 -1.20 10.01
C GLU A 37 -3.96 0.29 9.63
N THR A 38 -4.19 1.14 10.63
CA THR A 38 -4.30 2.59 10.47
C THR A 38 -3.38 3.29 11.48
N SER A 39 -2.73 4.37 11.06
CA SER A 39 -1.90 5.22 11.91
C SER A 39 -2.15 6.70 11.56
N PRO A 40 -2.25 7.60 12.56
CA PRO A 40 -2.13 7.35 13.98
C PRO A 40 -3.38 6.69 14.61
N THR A 41 -3.19 5.71 15.49
CA THR A 41 -4.29 5.06 16.23
C THR A 41 -4.81 5.94 17.38
N PRO A 42 -6.02 5.69 17.92
CA PRO A 42 -6.48 6.31 19.16
C PRO A 42 -5.44 6.29 20.29
N TYR A 43 -4.68 5.19 20.41
CA TYR A 43 -3.63 5.04 21.43
C TYR A 43 -2.52 6.10 21.32
N THR A 44 -1.95 6.30 20.14
CA THR A 44 -0.86 7.27 19.93
C THR A 44 -1.34 8.70 19.85
N ARG A 45 -2.56 8.92 19.34
CA ARG A 45 -3.22 10.22 19.40
C ARG A 45 -3.33 10.68 20.84
N THR A 46 -3.90 9.88 21.73
CA THR A 46 -4.05 10.27 23.15
C THR A 46 -2.72 10.50 23.85
N LEU A 47 -1.72 9.63 23.63
CA LEU A 47 -0.46 9.69 24.38
C LEU A 47 0.54 10.74 23.86
N ILE A 48 0.51 11.04 22.57
CA ILE A 48 1.52 11.87 21.90
C ILE A 48 0.87 13.02 21.15
N TYR A 49 0.17 12.75 20.05
CA TYR A 49 -0.21 13.82 19.10
C TYR A 49 -1.24 14.80 19.67
N ASN A 50 -2.16 14.31 20.50
CA ASN A 50 -3.17 15.12 21.19
C ASN A 50 -2.77 15.45 22.63
N ALA A 51 -1.60 15.01 23.11
CA ALA A 51 -1.18 15.28 24.47
C ALA A 51 -0.75 16.74 24.67
N TRP A 52 -1.12 17.32 25.81
CA TRP A 52 -0.83 18.73 26.14
C TRP A 52 0.68 19.07 26.11
N TRP A 53 1.54 18.11 26.48
CA TRP A 53 2.99 18.31 26.51
C TRP A 53 3.57 18.40 25.08
N PHE A 54 2.96 17.72 24.11
CA PHE A 54 3.39 17.77 22.72
C PHE A 54 3.04 19.12 22.09
N GLU A 55 1.85 19.65 22.42
CA GLU A 55 1.47 21.02 22.07
C GLU A 55 2.36 22.07 22.75
N ALA A 56 2.72 21.85 24.03
CA ALA A 56 3.61 22.74 24.74
C ALA A 56 4.98 22.88 24.04
N ILE A 57 5.52 21.80 23.47
CA ILE A 57 6.74 21.85 22.64
C ILE A 57 6.54 22.79 21.45
N MET A 58 5.42 22.69 20.73
CA MET A 58 5.08 23.57 19.60
C MET A 58 4.93 25.04 20.04
N GLY A 59 4.26 25.30 21.16
CA GLY A 59 4.13 26.65 21.72
C GLY A 59 5.48 27.26 22.07
N ILE A 60 6.38 26.47 22.68
CA ILE A 60 7.74 26.92 22.99
C ILE A 60 8.55 27.17 21.71
N PHE A 61 8.36 26.37 20.64
CA PHE A 61 8.96 26.66 19.33
C PHE A 61 8.56 28.04 18.81
N VAL A 62 7.27 28.39 18.85
CA VAL A 62 6.79 29.71 18.39
C VAL A 62 7.46 30.83 19.20
N ILE A 63 7.48 30.72 20.52
CA ILE A 63 8.15 31.70 21.41
C ILE A 63 9.65 31.81 21.08
N ASN A 64 10.31 30.68 20.87
CA ASN A 64 11.73 30.61 20.53
C ASN A 64 12.03 31.27 19.18
N PHE A 65 11.24 30.97 18.13
CA PHE A 65 11.41 31.56 16.80
C PHE A 65 11.17 33.08 16.81
N ILE A 66 10.12 33.56 17.50
CA ILE A 66 9.85 35.00 17.64
C ILE A 66 11.01 35.69 18.37
N GLY A 67 11.49 35.11 19.47
CA GLY A 67 12.62 35.66 20.22
C GLY A 67 13.92 35.72 19.42
N ASN A 68 14.18 34.71 18.59
CA ASN A 68 15.35 34.67 17.71
C ASN A 68 15.34 35.80 16.67
N ILE A 69 14.17 36.22 16.17
CA ILE A 69 14.04 37.35 15.25
C ILE A 69 14.63 38.63 15.87
N GLY A 70 14.26 38.93 17.12
CA GLY A 70 14.76 40.08 17.86
C GLY A 70 16.24 39.93 18.25
N ARG A 71 16.60 38.81 18.90
CA ARG A 71 17.95 38.55 19.43
C ARG A 71 19.03 38.61 18.36
N TYR A 72 18.77 38.01 17.19
CA TYR A 72 19.73 37.94 16.08
C TYR A 72 19.53 39.03 15.03
N ARG A 73 18.59 39.96 15.26
CA ARG A 73 18.23 41.08 14.38
C ARG A 73 17.96 40.59 12.95
N LEU A 74 17.09 39.58 12.82
CA LEU A 74 16.79 38.94 11.53
C LEU A 74 16.00 39.87 10.59
N TYR A 75 15.37 40.92 11.12
CA TYR A 75 14.69 41.97 10.35
C TYR A 75 15.62 42.82 9.46
N LYS A 76 16.95 42.64 9.57
CA LYS A 76 17.91 43.31 8.69
C LYS A 76 17.81 42.78 7.26
N LYS A 77 17.94 43.67 6.26
CA LYS A 77 17.84 43.32 4.84
C LYS A 77 18.80 42.22 4.42
N GLU A 78 19.98 42.11 5.04
CA GLU A 78 20.97 41.08 4.70
C GLU A 78 20.57 39.67 5.16
N LYS A 79 19.60 39.56 6.09
CA LYS A 79 19.14 38.30 6.72
C LYS A 79 17.70 37.93 6.35
N TRP A 80 17.13 38.60 5.34
CA TRP A 80 15.72 38.44 4.97
C TRP A 80 15.33 36.97 4.69
N ALA A 81 16.20 36.17 4.07
CA ALA A 81 15.91 34.76 3.81
C ALA A 81 15.79 33.94 5.11
N THR A 82 16.63 34.22 6.10
CA THR A 82 16.55 33.58 7.43
C THR A 82 15.32 34.05 8.21
N LEU A 83 14.93 35.33 8.06
CA LEU A 83 13.69 35.86 8.62
C LEU A 83 12.47 35.14 8.03
N VAL A 84 12.43 34.98 6.70
CA VAL A 84 11.37 34.27 5.99
C VAL A 84 11.22 32.84 6.49
N LEU A 85 12.33 32.12 6.75
CA LEU A 85 12.26 30.79 7.37
C LEU A 85 11.61 30.81 8.77
N HIS A 86 11.97 31.77 9.62
CA HIS A 86 11.37 31.86 10.96
C HIS A 86 9.88 32.16 10.89
N LEU A 87 9.48 33.10 10.01
CA LEU A 87 8.07 33.42 9.77
C LEU A 87 7.31 32.21 9.23
N ALA A 88 7.92 31.44 8.33
CA ALA A 88 7.35 30.21 7.80
C ALA A 88 7.02 29.20 8.91
N PHE A 89 7.99 28.87 9.79
CA PHE A 89 7.74 27.97 10.91
C PHE A 89 6.66 28.48 11.87
N ILE A 90 6.65 29.79 12.16
CA ILE A 90 5.62 30.41 13.01
C ILE A 90 4.24 30.24 12.39
N LEU A 91 4.08 30.54 11.10
CA LEU A 91 2.81 30.39 10.39
C LEU A 91 2.36 28.93 10.31
N ILE A 92 3.26 27.99 10.05
CA ILE A 92 2.95 26.56 10.03
C ILE A 92 2.40 26.11 11.39
N LEU A 93 3.05 26.49 12.50
CA LEU A 93 2.61 26.12 13.84
C LEU A 93 1.28 26.80 14.25
N ILE A 94 1.08 28.07 13.89
CA ILE A 94 -0.18 28.78 14.12
C ILE A 94 -1.31 28.16 13.30
N GLY A 95 -1.06 27.85 12.03
CA GLY A 95 -2.03 27.19 11.16
C GLY A 95 -2.40 25.80 11.66
N ALA A 96 -1.44 25.02 12.16
CA ALA A 96 -1.69 23.73 12.81
C ALA A 96 -2.54 23.87 14.09
N PHE A 97 -2.29 24.91 14.90
CA PHE A 97 -3.11 25.22 16.07
C PHE A 97 -4.55 25.56 15.69
N ILE A 98 -4.75 26.39 14.67
CA ILE A 98 -6.10 26.72 14.14
C ILE A 98 -6.81 25.46 13.64
N THR A 99 -6.11 24.63 12.85
CA THR A 99 -6.65 23.36 12.33
C THR A 99 -7.14 22.46 13.46
N ARG A 100 -6.37 22.38 14.56
CA ARG A 100 -6.67 21.50 15.69
C ARG A 100 -7.89 21.94 16.52
N TYR A 101 -8.04 23.24 16.76
CA TYR A 101 -9.07 23.74 17.70
C TYR A 101 -10.31 24.32 17.01
N ILE A 102 -10.19 24.69 15.73
CA ILE A 102 -11.26 25.32 14.95
C ILE A 102 -11.68 24.42 13.79
N GLY A 103 -10.73 23.70 13.20
CA GLY A 103 -10.99 22.75 12.12
C GLY A 103 -11.72 21.50 12.60
N TYR A 104 -12.53 20.92 11.73
CA TYR A 104 -13.16 19.63 11.98
C TYR A 104 -13.29 18.81 10.69
N GLU A 105 -13.31 17.49 10.86
CA GLU A 105 -13.33 16.51 9.79
C GLU A 105 -14.47 15.52 9.99
N GLY A 106 -14.92 14.91 8.90
CA GLY A 106 -15.99 13.93 8.91
C GLY A 106 -16.12 13.20 7.60
N GLN A 107 -17.22 12.47 7.46
CA GLN A 107 -17.53 11.65 6.30
C GLN A 107 -19.02 11.77 5.98
N ILE A 108 -19.34 11.82 4.70
CA ILE A 108 -20.70 11.80 4.17
C ILE A 108 -20.80 10.62 3.19
N SER A 109 -21.86 9.85 3.32
CA SER A 109 -22.18 8.72 2.43
C SER A 109 -23.45 9.08 1.68
N ILE A 110 -23.44 8.97 0.35
CA ILE A 110 -24.56 9.39 -0.51
C ILE A 110 -24.83 8.28 -1.51
N ARG A 111 -26.10 7.86 -1.61
CA ARG A 111 -26.58 6.91 -2.62
C ARG A 111 -26.90 7.63 -3.92
N GLU A 112 -26.80 6.93 -5.04
CA GLU A 112 -27.15 7.52 -6.34
C GLU A 112 -28.62 7.94 -6.38
N GLY A 113 -28.87 9.15 -6.90
CA GLY A 113 -30.19 9.79 -6.91
C GLY A 113 -30.55 10.51 -5.62
N GLU A 114 -29.90 10.19 -4.49
CA GLU A 114 -30.17 10.79 -3.18
C GLU A 114 -29.38 12.08 -2.97
N SER A 115 -29.91 12.93 -2.10
CA SER A 115 -29.25 14.15 -1.63
C SER A 115 -29.02 14.10 -0.14
N GLU A 116 -27.82 14.50 0.29
CA GLU A 116 -27.47 14.58 1.70
C GLU A 116 -26.97 15.96 2.10
N HIS A 117 -27.36 16.37 3.29
CA HIS A 117 -26.95 17.63 3.92
C HIS A 117 -26.36 17.42 5.31
N VAL A 118 -26.22 16.17 5.76
CA VAL A 118 -25.68 15.83 7.07
C VAL A 118 -24.46 14.93 6.90
N PHE A 119 -23.41 15.20 7.66
CA PHE A 119 -22.21 14.36 7.67
C PHE A 119 -21.85 13.93 9.10
N MET A 120 -21.17 12.79 9.22
CA MET A 120 -20.71 12.21 10.47
C MET A 120 -19.32 12.74 10.82
N SER A 121 -19.10 13.19 12.06
CA SER A 121 -17.76 13.59 12.50
C SER A 121 -16.78 12.42 12.51
N ARG A 122 -15.50 12.71 12.26
CA ARG A 122 -14.42 11.71 12.37
C ARG A 122 -14.19 11.26 13.81
N GLU A 123 -14.36 12.17 14.76
CA GLU A 123 -14.24 11.91 16.20
C GLU A 123 -15.49 11.23 16.74
N ASN A 124 -15.30 10.36 17.72
CA ASN A 124 -16.39 9.75 18.47
C ASN A 124 -16.76 10.64 19.66
N TYR A 125 -18.04 10.66 19.99
CA TYR A 125 -18.61 11.39 21.11
C TYR A 125 -19.38 10.42 21.99
N VAL A 126 -19.36 10.69 23.30
CA VAL A 126 -20.41 10.22 24.20
C VAL A 126 -21.47 11.31 24.22
N THR A 127 -22.62 11.04 23.59
CA THR A 127 -23.78 11.92 23.63
C THR A 127 -24.70 11.49 24.75
N VAL A 128 -25.01 12.42 25.65
CA VAL A 128 -25.90 12.22 26.80
C VAL A 128 -27.11 13.13 26.65
N TYR A 129 -28.31 12.55 26.71
CA TYR A 129 -29.57 13.25 26.87
C TYR A 129 -30.10 12.99 28.26
N ILE A 130 -30.43 14.06 29.00
CA ILE A 130 -31.09 13.96 30.30
C ILE A 130 -32.45 14.63 30.16
N ASP A 131 -33.49 13.82 30.28
CA ASP A 131 -34.88 14.24 30.29
C ASP A 131 -35.46 14.05 31.70
N GLY A 132 -36.37 14.93 32.09
CA GLY A 132 -37.02 14.89 33.40
C GLY A 132 -38.22 15.82 33.46
N ASP A 133 -38.51 16.33 34.65
CA ASP A 133 -39.66 17.18 34.95
C ASP A 133 -39.38 18.69 34.84
N TYR A 134 -38.22 19.07 34.29
CA TYR A 134 -37.87 20.49 34.17
C TYR A 134 -38.59 21.13 32.97
N VAL A 135 -39.47 22.08 33.27
CA VAL A 135 -40.31 22.76 32.28
C VAL A 135 -39.98 24.25 32.24
N VAL A 136 -39.74 24.77 31.05
CA VAL A 136 -39.61 26.21 30.78
C VAL A 136 -40.66 26.60 29.74
N ASN A 137 -41.49 27.60 30.05
CA ASN A 137 -42.57 28.07 29.17
C ASN A 137 -43.53 26.96 28.69
N GLY A 138 -43.80 25.96 29.54
CA GLY A 138 -44.69 24.83 29.21
C GLY A 138 -44.06 23.74 28.34
N GLN A 139 -42.76 23.82 28.02
CA GLN A 139 -42.02 22.79 27.29
C GLN A 139 -40.99 22.09 28.18
N ASN A 140 -40.99 20.76 28.15
CA ASN A 140 -39.96 19.94 28.81
C ASN A 140 -38.59 20.26 28.21
N GLN A 141 -37.61 20.52 29.06
CA GLN A 141 -36.27 20.86 28.64
C GLN A 141 -35.36 19.62 28.71
N ARG A 142 -34.73 19.28 27.61
CA ARG A 142 -33.68 18.25 27.55
C ARG A 142 -32.32 18.89 27.78
N LYS A 143 -31.50 18.30 28.65
CA LYS A 143 -30.08 18.66 28.73
C LYS A 143 -29.27 17.76 27.82
N VAL A 144 -28.48 18.37 26.93
CA VAL A 144 -27.62 17.67 25.97
C VAL A 144 -26.16 17.88 26.35
N LEU A 145 -25.40 16.80 26.46
CA LEU A 145 -23.94 16.83 26.59
C LEU A 145 -23.32 16.02 25.45
N GLU A 146 -22.28 16.56 24.84
CA GLU A 146 -21.52 15.91 23.78
C GLU A 146 -20.04 16.01 24.14
N VAL A 147 -19.44 14.90 24.56
CA VAL A 147 -18.05 14.89 25.01
C VAL A 147 -17.22 14.07 24.02
N PRO A 148 -16.20 14.66 23.37
CA PRO A 148 -15.33 13.92 22.45
C PRO A 148 -14.50 12.88 23.22
N VAL A 149 -14.39 11.69 22.65
CA VAL A 149 -13.67 10.55 23.24
C VAL A 149 -12.87 9.82 22.17
N ASP A 150 -11.72 9.27 22.56
CA ASP A 150 -10.82 8.52 21.68
C ASP A 150 -10.39 7.22 22.37
N PHE A 151 -11.35 6.32 22.58
CA PHE A 151 -11.12 5.07 23.30
C PHE A 151 -10.26 4.10 22.48
N SER A 152 -9.49 3.29 23.20
CA SER A 152 -8.59 2.30 22.59
C SER A 152 -8.54 1.04 23.43
N PRO A 153 -8.52 -0.17 22.82
CA PRO A 153 -8.33 -1.40 23.58
C PRO A 153 -6.92 -1.49 24.22
N ARG A 154 -6.00 -0.60 23.83
CA ARG A 154 -4.63 -0.51 24.36
C ARG A 154 -4.49 0.54 25.46
N LEU A 155 -5.52 1.35 25.72
CA LEU A 155 -5.55 2.32 26.81
C LEU A 155 -6.31 1.75 28.00
N ASN A 156 -5.91 2.16 29.20
CA ASN A 156 -6.80 2.11 30.37
C ASN A 156 -7.76 3.29 30.24
N ASN A 157 -8.78 3.14 29.40
CA ASN A 157 -9.74 4.20 29.11
C ASN A 157 -10.38 4.72 30.40
N SER A 158 -10.37 6.03 30.60
CA SER A 158 -11.05 6.70 31.71
C SER A 158 -11.97 7.77 31.15
N PHE A 159 -13.23 7.74 31.56
CA PHE A 159 -14.20 8.76 31.22
C PHE A 159 -15.13 8.96 32.40
N LYS A 160 -15.27 10.21 32.84
CA LYS A 160 -16.17 10.61 33.91
C LYS A 160 -16.71 12.00 33.62
N VAL A 161 -18.03 12.12 33.59
CA VAL A 161 -18.74 13.38 33.41
C VAL A 161 -19.69 13.56 34.59
N GLU A 162 -19.54 14.67 35.28
CA GLU A 162 -20.44 15.09 36.35
C GLU A 162 -21.28 16.26 35.85
N THR A 163 -22.59 16.15 36.00
CA THR A 163 -23.51 17.22 35.61
C THR A 163 -24.70 17.29 36.55
N GLU A 164 -25.51 18.33 36.40
CA GLU A 164 -26.71 18.56 37.20
C GLU A 164 -27.91 18.78 36.27
N TYR A 165 -29.07 18.23 36.62
CA TYR A 165 -30.35 18.50 35.98
C TYR A 165 -31.38 18.84 37.05
N ASN A 166 -31.95 20.04 37.01
CA ASN A 166 -32.98 20.49 37.96
C ASN A 166 -32.58 20.32 39.46
N GLY A 167 -31.34 20.63 39.85
CA GLY A 167 -30.86 20.43 41.22
C GLY A 167 -30.33 19.03 41.53
N GLN A 168 -30.53 18.05 40.62
CA GLN A 168 -30.15 16.66 40.81
C GLN A 168 -28.83 16.34 40.09
N ASN A 169 -27.86 15.84 40.85
CA ASN A 169 -26.57 15.43 40.31
C ASN A 169 -26.68 14.11 39.54
N VAL A 170 -26.07 14.08 38.36
CA VAL A 170 -25.95 12.90 37.49
C VAL A 170 -24.48 12.71 37.14
N THR A 171 -23.93 11.55 37.49
CA THR A 171 -22.55 11.17 37.18
C THR A 171 -22.56 10.00 36.21
N ILE A 172 -21.80 10.13 35.13
CA ILE A 172 -21.65 9.10 34.10
C ILE A 172 -20.18 8.72 34.03
N GLU A 173 -19.90 7.45 34.28
CA GLU A 173 -18.55 6.90 34.32
C GLU A 173 -18.41 5.69 33.40
N LEU A 174 -17.29 5.59 32.68
CA LEU A 174 -16.97 4.44 31.87
C LEU A 174 -16.50 3.27 32.75
N GLU A 175 -17.18 2.14 32.63
CA GLU A 175 -16.78 0.89 33.28
C GLU A 175 -15.84 0.07 32.39
N LYS A 176 -16.25 -0.18 31.14
CA LYS A 176 -15.45 -0.98 30.19
C LYS A 176 -15.65 -0.54 28.74
N PHE A 177 -14.59 -0.72 27.96
CA PHE A 177 -14.56 -0.55 26.51
C PHE A 177 -14.07 -1.84 25.86
N ILE A 178 -14.78 -2.31 24.84
CA ILE A 178 -14.48 -3.53 24.09
C ILE A 178 -14.45 -3.19 22.60
N LYS A 179 -13.29 -3.32 21.96
CA LYS A 179 -13.19 -3.22 20.50
C LYS A 179 -13.72 -4.50 19.86
N GLY A 180 -14.59 -4.34 18.86
CA GLY A 180 -15.26 -5.44 18.20
C GLY A 180 -16.17 -6.19 19.15
N ALA A 181 -17.25 -5.52 19.52
CA ALA A 181 -18.21 -6.00 20.48
C ALA A 181 -19.54 -6.36 19.82
N GLU A 182 -20.26 -7.25 20.49
CA GLU A 182 -21.68 -7.49 20.27
C GLU A 182 -22.39 -7.53 21.62
N GLU A 183 -23.68 -7.24 21.61
CA GLU A 183 -24.55 -7.56 22.74
C GLU A 183 -24.81 -9.07 22.72
N ASP A 184 -24.55 -9.75 23.84
CA ASP A 184 -24.78 -11.18 24.02
C ASP A 184 -25.13 -11.47 25.48
N ILE A 185 -25.44 -12.73 25.79
CA ILE A 185 -25.94 -13.14 27.10
C ILE A 185 -24.82 -13.82 27.87
N ILE A 186 -24.57 -13.32 29.08
CA ILE A 186 -23.59 -13.90 30.01
C ILE A 186 -24.35 -14.73 31.05
N PRO A 187 -23.88 -15.97 31.36
CA PRO A 187 -24.51 -16.82 32.36
C PRO A 187 -24.69 -16.12 33.71
N SER A 188 -25.90 -16.17 34.27
CA SER A 188 -26.25 -15.62 35.58
C SER A 188 -27.43 -16.37 36.19
N ASP A 189 -27.36 -16.66 37.49
CA ASP A 189 -28.41 -17.40 38.21
C ASP A 189 -29.71 -16.61 38.39
N GLU A 190 -29.61 -15.28 38.37
CA GLU A 190 -30.73 -14.32 38.50
C GLU A 190 -31.34 -13.93 37.14
N GLY A 191 -30.78 -14.41 36.04
CA GLY A 191 -31.19 -14.08 34.68
C GLY A 191 -32.32 -14.95 34.12
N GLU A 192 -32.81 -14.57 32.94
CA GLU A 192 -33.82 -15.33 32.18
C GLU A 192 -33.14 -16.21 31.12
N SER A 193 -33.87 -17.21 30.61
CA SER A 193 -33.36 -18.15 29.60
C SER A 193 -33.63 -17.63 28.19
N TYR A 194 -32.60 -17.60 27.36
CA TYR A 194 -32.69 -17.11 25.99
C TYR A 194 -31.97 -18.03 25.00
N LEU A 195 -32.50 -18.11 23.78
CA LEU A 195 -31.84 -18.72 22.63
C LEU A 195 -31.34 -17.64 21.67
N LYS A 196 -30.03 -17.64 21.37
CA LYS A 196 -29.45 -16.79 20.32
C LYS A 196 -29.75 -17.41 18.95
N LEU A 197 -30.30 -16.60 18.06
CA LEU A 197 -30.53 -16.90 16.65
C LEU A 197 -29.82 -15.84 15.82
N VAL A 198 -29.12 -16.24 14.77
CA VAL A 198 -28.48 -15.32 13.82
C VAL A 198 -29.11 -15.50 12.46
N GLU A 199 -29.59 -14.42 11.88
CA GLU A 199 -30.24 -14.38 10.58
C GLU A 199 -29.40 -13.57 9.59
N SER A 200 -29.41 -13.93 8.31
CA SER A 200 -28.64 -13.24 7.27
C SER A 200 -29.58 -12.60 6.23
N SER A 201 -30.02 -11.37 6.51
CA SER A 201 -30.77 -10.52 5.59
C SER A 201 -29.86 -9.43 5.01
N GLY A 202 -29.99 -9.13 3.72
CA GLY A 202 -29.21 -8.08 3.05
C GLY A 202 -27.68 -8.28 3.07
N GLY A 203 -27.21 -9.51 3.33
CA GLY A 203 -25.78 -9.84 3.39
C GLY A 203 -25.07 -9.46 4.70
N ARG A 204 -25.81 -9.04 5.74
CA ARG A 204 -25.26 -8.80 7.09
C ARG A 204 -25.91 -9.75 8.11
N PRO A 205 -25.14 -10.30 9.06
CA PRO A 205 -25.70 -11.12 10.12
C PRO A 205 -26.39 -10.25 11.18
N HIS A 206 -27.62 -10.58 11.52
CA HIS A 206 -28.42 -9.96 12.57
C HIS A 206 -28.61 -10.93 13.74
N ASN A 207 -28.26 -10.49 14.96
CA ASN A 207 -28.46 -11.27 16.17
C ASN A 207 -29.89 -11.04 16.70
N HIS A 208 -30.60 -12.12 16.99
CA HIS A 208 -31.88 -12.16 17.68
C HIS A 208 -31.77 -13.00 18.94
N PHE A 209 -32.44 -12.57 20.02
CA PHE A 209 -32.46 -13.29 21.28
C PHE A 209 -33.90 -13.61 21.64
N LEU A 210 -34.23 -14.90 21.61
CA LEU A 210 -35.58 -15.39 21.86
C LEU A 210 -35.69 -15.86 23.31
N LYS A 211 -36.51 -15.16 24.10
CA LYS A 211 -36.77 -15.49 25.49
C LYS A 211 -37.64 -16.75 25.60
N GLU A 212 -37.36 -17.58 26.59
CA GLU A 212 -38.17 -18.77 26.88
C GLU A 212 -39.62 -18.38 27.22
N GLY A 213 -40.59 -18.99 26.53
CA GLY A 213 -42.02 -18.69 26.66
C GLY A 213 -42.52 -17.54 25.77
N GLU A 214 -41.67 -16.95 24.94
CA GLU A 214 -42.05 -15.87 24.01
C GLU A 214 -42.00 -16.30 22.54
N VAL A 215 -42.57 -15.43 21.69
CA VAL A 215 -42.62 -15.57 20.24
C VAL A 215 -42.03 -14.29 19.67
N ALA A 216 -41.01 -14.41 18.82
CA ALA A 216 -40.41 -13.29 18.12
C ALA A 216 -40.77 -13.33 16.63
N ASN A 217 -40.95 -12.17 16.02
CA ASN A 217 -41.01 -12.04 14.57
C ASN A 217 -39.61 -11.73 14.04
N VAL A 218 -39.06 -12.64 13.26
CA VAL A 218 -37.74 -12.52 12.63
C VAL A 218 -37.97 -12.44 11.12
N HIS A 219 -37.94 -11.23 10.56
CA HIS A 219 -38.14 -10.98 9.12
C HIS A 219 -39.36 -11.70 8.51
N ASN A 220 -40.54 -11.53 9.12
CA ASN A 220 -41.82 -12.15 8.74
C ASN A 220 -41.96 -13.66 9.01
N LEU A 221 -40.99 -14.27 9.68
CA LEU A 221 -41.12 -15.61 10.26
C LEU A 221 -41.32 -15.50 11.77
N LEU A 222 -42.41 -16.07 12.27
CA LEU A 222 -42.61 -16.23 13.70
C LEU A 222 -41.74 -17.39 14.20
N VAL A 223 -40.89 -17.13 15.19
CA VAL A 223 -40.06 -18.12 15.87
C VAL A 223 -40.42 -18.13 17.34
N SER A 224 -40.70 -19.31 17.91
CA SER A 224 -41.08 -19.45 19.32
C SER A 224 -40.14 -20.38 20.08
N LEU A 225 -39.99 -20.13 21.39
CA LEU A 225 -39.21 -20.98 22.29
C LEU A 225 -40.09 -21.46 23.43
N ASN A 226 -40.29 -22.78 23.55
CA ASN A 226 -41.16 -23.40 24.57
C ASN A 226 -42.60 -22.86 24.61
N LYS A 227 -43.09 -22.30 23.50
CA LYS A 227 -44.48 -21.83 23.33
C LYS A 227 -44.99 -22.18 21.94
N HIS A 228 -45.77 -23.25 21.84
CA HIS A 228 -46.29 -23.70 20.55
C HIS A 228 -47.22 -22.65 19.92
N VAL A 229 -46.97 -22.30 18.66
CA VAL A 229 -47.82 -21.43 17.83
C VAL A 229 -47.98 -22.07 16.45
N ASP A 230 -49.22 -22.23 16.01
CA ASP A 230 -49.54 -22.77 14.70
C ASP A 230 -49.00 -21.85 13.59
N GLY A 231 -48.27 -22.40 12.64
CA GLY A 231 -47.66 -21.65 11.54
C GLY A 231 -46.36 -20.91 11.88
N ALA A 232 -45.82 -21.07 13.09
CA ALA A 232 -44.52 -20.55 13.51
C ALA A 232 -43.42 -21.65 13.48
N LEU A 233 -42.15 -21.24 13.39
CA LEU A 233 -41.01 -22.11 13.65
C LEU A 233 -40.90 -22.33 15.17
N ASN A 234 -41.31 -23.51 15.63
CA ASN A 234 -41.38 -23.83 17.04
C ASN A 234 -40.11 -24.52 17.51
N ILE A 235 -39.43 -23.93 18.49
CA ILE A 235 -38.24 -24.51 19.12
C ILE A 235 -38.61 -25.00 20.51
N VAL A 236 -38.34 -26.27 20.77
CA VAL A 236 -38.60 -26.91 22.06
C VAL A 236 -37.27 -27.18 22.75
N TYR A 237 -37.16 -26.72 23.99
CA TYR A 237 -36.01 -26.88 24.87
C TYR A 237 -36.42 -27.67 26.11
N GLN A 238 -35.86 -28.88 26.26
CA GLN A 238 -36.06 -29.74 27.43
C GLN A 238 -34.73 -30.36 27.86
N GLY A 239 -34.30 -30.07 29.08
CA GLY A 239 -32.99 -30.48 29.61
C GLY A 239 -31.86 -29.81 28.81
N ASP A 240 -31.08 -30.61 28.09
CA ASP A 240 -29.98 -30.15 27.20
C ASP A 240 -30.29 -30.37 25.71
N SER A 241 -31.51 -30.81 25.37
CA SER A 241 -31.89 -31.10 23.98
C SER A 241 -32.75 -29.99 23.39
N LEU A 242 -32.41 -29.59 22.15
CA LEU A 242 -33.20 -28.67 21.35
C LEU A 242 -33.86 -29.45 20.21
N ALA A 243 -35.14 -29.20 19.99
CA ALA A 243 -35.90 -29.72 18.88
C ALA A 243 -36.54 -28.57 18.09
N ILE A 244 -36.69 -28.76 16.79
CA ILE A 244 -37.25 -27.82 15.83
C ILE A 244 -38.48 -28.45 15.18
N ASN A 245 -39.58 -27.70 15.12
CA ASN A 245 -40.76 -28.02 14.32
C ASN A 245 -41.03 -26.84 13.39
N SER A 246 -40.87 -27.09 12.09
CA SER A 246 -40.99 -26.07 11.05
C SER A 246 -42.27 -26.27 10.22
N PRO A 247 -43.04 -25.21 9.94
CA PRO A 247 -44.20 -25.26 9.04
C PRO A 247 -43.80 -25.29 7.55
N TYR A 248 -42.50 -25.19 7.27
CA TYR A 248 -41.91 -25.22 5.92
C TYR A 248 -40.83 -26.29 5.83
N ASP A 249 -40.67 -26.87 4.64
CA ASP A 249 -39.52 -27.71 4.32
C ASP A 249 -38.25 -26.86 4.24
N GLY A 250 -37.11 -27.49 4.55
CA GLY A 250 -35.81 -26.84 4.48
C GLY A 250 -34.65 -27.81 4.50
N GLU A 251 -33.46 -27.26 4.61
CA GLU A 251 -32.22 -28.01 4.75
C GLU A 251 -31.35 -27.37 5.82
N TYR A 252 -30.41 -28.14 6.37
CA TYR A 252 -29.39 -27.60 7.24
C TYR A 252 -28.02 -28.15 6.89
N MET A 253 -26.97 -27.38 7.19
CA MET A 253 -25.59 -27.78 7.08
C MET A 253 -24.87 -27.48 8.40
N THR A 254 -24.26 -28.49 9.00
CA THR A 254 -23.41 -28.31 10.20
C THR A 254 -22.10 -27.67 9.78
N MET A 255 -21.79 -26.46 10.28
CA MET A 255 -20.67 -25.66 9.77
C MET A 255 -19.30 -26.30 10.00
N ALA A 256 -19.12 -27.06 11.09
CA ALA A 256 -17.84 -27.67 11.44
C ALA A 256 -17.52 -28.93 10.61
N THR A 257 -18.54 -29.69 10.21
CA THR A 257 -18.37 -30.99 9.53
C THR A 257 -18.80 -30.96 8.06
N GLY A 258 -19.52 -29.92 7.63
CA GLY A 258 -20.13 -29.83 6.30
C GLY A 258 -21.28 -30.81 6.08
N GLN A 259 -21.66 -31.59 7.10
CA GLN A 259 -22.77 -32.56 6.99
C GLN A 259 -24.09 -31.83 6.77
N THR A 260 -24.80 -32.23 5.72
CA THR A 260 -26.12 -31.72 5.38
C THR A 260 -27.23 -32.65 5.85
N GLY A 261 -28.40 -32.09 6.13
CA GLY A 261 -29.63 -32.82 6.43
C GLY A 261 -30.85 -32.02 6.00
N SER A 262 -32.02 -32.65 6.01
CA SER A 262 -33.28 -32.02 5.64
C SER A 262 -34.10 -31.66 6.88
N VAL A 263 -34.84 -30.57 6.81
CA VAL A 263 -35.87 -30.18 7.79
C VAL A 263 -37.22 -30.49 7.15
N LEU A 264 -37.89 -31.53 7.63
CA LEU A 264 -39.22 -31.90 7.15
C LEU A 264 -40.30 -30.99 7.73
N LYS A 265 -41.26 -30.59 6.90
CA LYS A 265 -42.44 -29.83 7.31
C LYS A 265 -43.30 -30.58 8.34
N ASP A 266 -43.83 -29.83 9.31
CA ASP A 266 -44.78 -30.25 10.36
C ASP A 266 -44.31 -31.47 11.18
N SER A 267 -42.98 -31.67 11.26
CA SER A 267 -42.35 -32.77 11.98
C SER A 267 -41.34 -32.27 13.00
N LEU A 268 -41.43 -32.78 14.23
CA LEU A 268 -40.48 -32.49 15.29
C LEU A 268 -39.16 -33.22 15.03
N GLN A 269 -38.07 -32.46 14.91
CA GLN A 269 -36.73 -32.96 14.58
C GLN A 269 -35.70 -32.40 15.57
N THR A 270 -34.56 -33.07 15.72
CA THR A 270 -33.47 -32.55 16.55
C THR A 270 -32.86 -31.30 15.92
N LEU A 271 -32.71 -30.23 16.70
CA LEU A 271 -32.02 -29.01 16.28
C LEU A 271 -30.52 -29.17 16.56
N HIS A 272 -29.74 -29.24 15.49
CA HIS A 272 -28.29 -29.17 15.52
C HIS A 272 -27.81 -27.72 15.66
N LEU A 273 -27.07 -27.43 16.73
CA LEU A 273 -26.41 -26.13 16.92
C LEU A 273 -25.28 -25.92 15.92
N ARG A 274 -24.84 -24.67 15.76
CA ARG A 274 -23.77 -24.26 14.83
C ARG A 274 -23.98 -24.78 13.41
N SER A 275 -25.24 -24.87 13.02
CA SER A 275 -25.69 -25.32 11.72
C SER A 275 -26.43 -24.19 11.03
N ARG A 276 -26.20 -24.03 9.73
CA ARG A 276 -26.93 -23.09 8.88
C ARG A 276 -28.18 -23.80 8.37
N TYR A 277 -29.34 -23.32 8.79
CA TYR A 277 -30.65 -23.75 8.32
C TYR A 277 -31.09 -22.84 7.18
N VAL A 278 -31.59 -23.44 6.11
CA VAL A 278 -32.25 -22.76 4.99
C VAL A 278 -33.69 -23.25 4.98
N ILE A 279 -34.61 -22.42 5.46
CA ILE A 279 -36.04 -22.75 5.60
C ILE A 279 -36.82 -21.68 4.83
N GLY A 280 -37.42 -22.07 3.70
CA GLY A 280 -37.91 -21.10 2.71
C GLY A 280 -36.78 -20.22 2.17
N ASP A 281 -36.98 -18.90 2.15
CA ASP A 281 -35.97 -17.92 1.73
C ASP A 281 -35.01 -17.48 2.85
N MET A 282 -35.17 -18.02 4.07
CA MET A 282 -34.42 -17.57 5.24
C MET A 282 -33.20 -18.43 5.54
N GLN A 283 -32.10 -17.77 5.89
CA GLN A 283 -30.88 -18.42 6.39
C GLN A 283 -30.71 -18.11 7.88
N LEU A 284 -30.81 -19.16 8.70
CA LEU A 284 -30.81 -19.09 10.15
C LEU A 284 -29.65 -19.90 10.73
N VAL A 285 -29.03 -19.41 11.80
CA VAL A 285 -27.98 -20.11 12.55
C VAL A 285 -28.28 -20.05 14.05
N PHE A 286 -28.19 -21.19 14.73
CA PHE A 286 -28.30 -21.29 16.18
C PHE A 286 -26.91 -21.54 16.78
N PRO A 287 -26.13 -20.49 17.11
CA PRO A 287 -24.70 -20.65 17.45
C PRO A 287 -24.44 -21.25 18.83
N LYS A 288 -25.37 -21.07 19.78
CA LYS A 288 -25.25 -21.43 21.19
C LYS A 288 -26.53 -22.13 21.68
N PRO A 289 -26.44 -23.00 22.70
CA PRO A 289 -27.63 -23.52 23.39
C PRO A 289 -28.39 -22.39 24.09
N VAL A 290 -29.53 -22.72 24.70
CA VAL A 290 -30.24 -21.79 25.59
C VAL A 290 -29.33 -21.42 26.76
N VAL A 291 -29.14 -20.12 26.97
CA VAL A 291 -28.31 -19.59 28.07
C VAL A 291 -29.23 -18.87 29.05
N LYS A 292 -29.15 -19.25 30.33
CA LYS A 292 -29.77 -18.51 31.42
C LYS A 292 -28.84 -17.40 31.88
N GLY A 293 -29.24 -16.15 31.74
CA GLY A 293 -28.33 -15.03 31.98
C GLY A 293 -28.91 -13.64 31.76
N THR A 294 -28.02 -12.66 31.73
CA THR A 294 -28.33 -11.24 31.50
C THR A 294 -27.55 -10.71 30.30
N PHE A 295 -28.10 -9.71 29.61
CA PHE A 295 -27.42 -9.06 28.49
C PHE A 295 -26.21 -8.25 28.94
N ASP A 296 -25.11 -8.41 28.21
CA ASP A 296 -23.89 -7.63 28.40
C ASP A 296 -23.15 -7.48 27.06
N ILE A 297 -22.23 -6.54 27.01
CA ILE A 297 -21.32 -6.35 25.89
C ILE A 297 -20.17 -7.34 26.01
N VAL A 298 -20.00 -8.18 24.98
CA VAL A 298 -18.93 -9.16 24.86
C VAL A 298 -18.11 -8.92 23.59
N LYS A 299 -16.90 -9.47 23.56
CA LYS A 299 -16.05 -9.42 22.35
C LYS A 299 -16.59 -10.38 21.30
N LYS A 300 -16.82 -9.86 20.10
CA LYS A 300 -17.29 -10.61 18.94
C LYS A 300 -16.17 -11.57 18.43
N PRO A 301 -16.51 -12.77 17.94
CA PRO A 301 -15.55 -13.67 17.31
C PRO A 301 -14.94 -13.05 16.04
N GLN A 302 -13.62 -13.20 15.81
CA GLN A 302 -12.80 -12.52 14.79
C GLN A 302 -13.19 -12.73 13.30
N ILE A 303 -14.28 -13.42 12.99
CA ILE A 303 -14.58 -13.89 11.63
C ILE A 303 -15.33 -12.84 10.77
N LEU A 304 -15.82 -11.74 11.35
CA LEU A 304 -16.69 -10.78 10.65
C LEU A 304 -16.03 -9.38 10.55
N LYS A 305 -16.09 -8.74 9.37
CA LYS A 305 -15.65 -7.35 9.15
C LYS A 305 -16.81 -6.38 9.40
N GLY A 306 -16.50 -5.19 9.93
CA GLY A 306 -17.48 -4.13 10.23
C GLY A 306 -17.90 -4.10 11.70
N ASP A 307 -16.94 -4.22 12.60
CA ASP A 307 -17.17 -4.49 14.00
C ASP A 307 -17.46 -3.20 14.80
N GLU A 308 -18.68 -3.11 15.34
CA GLU A 308 -19.04 -2.12 16.35
C GLU A 308 -18.13 -2.25 17.57
N GLU A 309 -17.96 -1.16 18.29
CA GLU A 309 -17.28 -1.08 19.57
C GLU A 309 -18.33 -0.98 20.66
N GLY A 310 -18.04 -1.61 21.81
CA GLY A 310 -18.97 -1.66 22.92
C GLY A 310 -18.45 -0.92 24.13
N VAL A 311 -19.31 -0.13 24.73
CA VAL A 311 -19.01 0.74 25.87
C VAL A 311 -20.06 0.53 26.95
N VAL A 312 -19.62 0.29 28.18
CA VAL A 312 -20.52 0.17 29.32
C VAL A 312 -20.31 1.34 30.26
N PHE A 313 -21.38 2.07 30.53
CA PHE A 313 -21.39 3.22 31.42
C PHE A 313 -22.14 2.91 32.72
N ASN A 314 -21.61 3.39 33.83
CA ASN A 314 -22.32 3.51 35.10
C ASN A 314 -22.93 4.91 35.19
N VAL A 315 -24.26 4.98 35.21
CA VAL A 315 -25.00 6.23 35.40
C VAL A 315 -25.52 6.26 36.83
N THR A 316 -25.07 7.24 37.61
CA THR A 316 -25.40 7.39 39.02
C THR A 316 -26.18 8.67 39.25
N SER A 317 -27.32 8.57 39.94
CA SER A 317 -28.07 9.73 40.41
C SER A 317 -28.81 9.40 41.71
N ASN A 318 -28.85 10.34 42.67
CA ASN A 318 -29.49 10.17 43.99
C ASN A 318 -29.09 8.87 44.74
N GLY A 319 -27.86 8.38 44.55
CA GLY A 319 -27.35 7.17 45.19
C GLY A 319 -27.74 5.85 44.50
N GLU A 320 -28.53 5.89 43.43
CA GLU A 320 -28.81 4.76 42.56
C GLU A 320 -27.84 4.75 41.37
N THR A 321 -27.26 3.59 41.05
CA THR A 321 -26.36 3.39 39.90
C THR A 321 -26.94 2.35 38.95
N LYS A 322 -27.03 2.67 37.65
CA LYS A 322 -27.44 1.75 36.59
C LYS A 322 -26.38 1.60 35.52
N LYS A 323 -26.21 0.36 35.04
CA LYS A 323 -25.35 0.04 33.91
C LYS A 323 -26.08 0.25 32.59
N VAL A 324 -25.41 0.87 31.63
CA VAL A 324 -25.93 1.11 30.28
C VAL A 324 -24.94 0.59 29.26
N ASN A 325 -25.38 -0.41 28.51
CA ASN A 325 -24.62 -1.04 27.44
C ASN A 325 -24.89 -0.29 26.14
N VAL A 326 -23.86 0.32 25.56
CA VAL A 326 -23.94 1.08 24.32
C VAL A 326 -23.01 0.47 23.27
N LEU A 327 -23.54 0.18 22.09
CA LEU A 327 -22.76 -0.18 20.92
C LEU A 327 -22.68 1.00 19.96
N GLY A 328 -21.54 1.18 19.30
CA GLY A 328 -21.34 2.20 18.28
C GLY A 328 -19.90 2.22 17.80
N GLY A 329 -19.40 3.34 17.31
CA GLY A 329 -18.00 3.43 16.91
C GLY A 329 -17.76 4.52 15.87
N GLN A 330 -16.58 4.50 15.25
CA GLN A 330 -16.26 5.48 14.21
C GLN A 330 -17.18 5.30 13.00
N TYR A 331 -17.89 6.38 12.63
CA TYR A 331 -18.89 6.37 11.55
C TYR A 331 -20.06 5.39 11.75
N ILE A 332 -20.29 4.92 12.98
CA ILE A 332 -21.42 4.07 13.35
C ILE A 332 -22.21 4.78 14.45
N SER A 333 -23.45 5.17 14.14
CA SER A 333 -24.34 5.86 15.08
C SER A 333 -25.60 5.03 15.30
N ASN A 334 -25.67 4.38 16.46
CA ASN A 334 -26.83 3.61 16.89
C ASN A 334 -27.82 4.46 17.69
N ASP A 335 -29.02 3.93 17.93
CA ASP A 335 -30.03 4.58 18.74
C ASP A 335 -29.59 4.79 20.20
N PHE A 336 -30.20 5.77 20.86
CA PHE A 336 -29.94 6.04 22.28
C PHE A 336 -30.40 4.88 23.16
N LYS A 337 -29.55 4.50 24.12
CA LYS A 337 -29.90 3.55 25.19
C LYS A 337 -30.23 4.34 26.45
N TYR A 338 -31.41 4.11 26.99
CA TYR A 338 -31.98 4.90 28.08
C TYR A 338 -31.87 4.18 29.42
N ALA A 339 -31.52 4.93 30.46
CA ALA A 339 -31.55 4.49 31.85
C ALA A 339 -32.43 5.41 32.69
N LYS A 340 -33.53 4.85 33.18
CA LYS A 340 -34.43 5.53 34.08
C LYS A 340 -33.92 5.47 35.52
N LEU A 341 -33.63 6.62 36.12
CA LEU A 341 -33.15 6.80 37.50
C LEU A 341 -34.10 7.75 38.24
N GLY A 342 -35.04 7.19 39.01
CA GLY A 342 -36.15 7.96 39.59
C GLY A 342 -37.05 8.63 38.54
N ASN A 343 -37.09 9.97 38.55
CA ASN A 343 -37.82 10.81 37.59
C ASN A 343 -36.98 11.22 36.36
N LEU A 344 -35.68 10.90 36.33
CA LEU A 344 -34.80 11.21 35.20
C LEU A 344 -34.71 10.04 34.23
N ASP A 345 -34.71 10.36 32.94
CA ASP A 345 -34.39 9.43 31.87
C ASP A 345 -33.10 9.88 31.18
N VAL A 346 -32.05 9.06 31.33
CA VAL A 346 -30.70 9.36 30.82
C VAL A 346 -30.43 8.51 29.59
N GLY A 347 -30.51 9.13 28.41
CA GLY A 347 -30.15 8.52 27.12
C GLY A 347 -28.66 8.64 26.84
N LEU A 348 -28.00 7.54 26.48
CA LEU A 348 -26.59 7.48 26.10
C LEU A 348 -26.41 6.93 24.69
N ARG A 349 -25.49 7.55 23.95
CA ARG A 349 -25.03 7.09 22.64
C ARG A 349 -23.53 7.26 22.52
N TYR A 350 -22.87 6.31 21.86
CA TYR A 350 -21.46 6.33 21.53
C TYR A 350 -21.30 6.28 20.01
N GLY A 351 -20.59 7.22 19.41
CA GLY A 351 -20.38 7.26 17.96
C GLY A 351 -20.12 8.66 17.41
N PRO A 352 -20.21 8.87 16.09
CA PRO A 352 -19.96 10.18 15.51
C PRO A 352 -21.08 11.16 15.87
N LYS A 353 -20.71 12.45 15.92
CA LYS A 353 -21.66 13.54 15.98
C LYS A 353 -22.14 13.87 14.55
N MET A 354 -23.44 13.98 14.38
CA MET A 354 -24.06 14.43 13.12
C MET A 354 -23.95 15.96 13.01
N ARG A 355 -23.50 16.46 11.87
CA ARG A 355 -23.36 17.89 11.59
C ARG A 355 -24.05 18.23 10.28
N GLU A 356 -24.86 19.28 10.30
CA GLU A 356 -25.57 19.78 9.14
C GLU A 356 -24.70 20.72 8.30
N LEU A 357 -24.82 20.61 6.99
CA LEU A 357 -24.23 21.48 5.99
C LEU A 357 -25.20 22.62 5.65
N PRO A 358 -24.69 23.82 5.30
CA PRO A 358 -25.54 24.93 4.86
C PRO A 358 -26.08 24.79 3.42
N PHE A 359 -25.86 23.64 2.78
CA PHE A 359 -26.28 23.26 1.43
C PHE A 359 -26.42 21.73 1.37
N SER A 360 -27.04 21.19 0.31
CA SER A 360 -27.14 19.74 0.10
C SER A 360 -26.26 19.30 -1.07
N ILE A 361 -25.79 18.06 -1.05
CA ILE A 361 -25.07 17.44 -2.17
C ILE A 361 -25.91 16.27 -2.66
N LYS A 362 -26.29 16.30 -3.93
CA LYS A 362 -26.94 15.18 -4.61
C LYS A 362 -25.91 14.37 -5.40
N LEU A 363 -25.89 13.05 -5.23
CA LEU A 363 -25.11 12.19 -6.11
C LEU A 363 -25.95 11.86 -7.35
N ASN A 364 -25.52 12.31 -8.51
CA ASN A 364 -26.19 12.01 -9.77
C ASN A 364 -25.79 10.63 -10.30
N ASP A 365 -24.49 10.32 -10.23
CA ASP A 365 -23.89 9.14 -10.85
C ASP A 365 -22.52 8.87 -10.22
N PHE A 366 -22.24 7.62 -9.84
CA PHE A 366 -20.92 7.18 -9.41
C PHE A 366 -20.27 6.31 -10.49
N ILE A 367 -19.06 6.68 -10.88
CA ILE A 367 -18.33 6.02 -11.97
C ILE A 367 -17.05 5.40 -11.40
N ALA A 368 -16.89 4.10 -11.62
CA ALA A 368 -15.70 3.35 -11.25
C ALA A 368 -15.12 2.67 -12.49
N ASP A 369 -14.10 3.28 -13.08
CA ASP A 369 -13.43 2.70 -14.24
C ASP A 369 -12.49 1.59 -13.79
N ARG A 370 -12.38 0.55 -14.61
CA ARG A 370 -11.54 -0.62 -14.37
C ARG A 370 -10.41 -0.70 -15.37
N TYR A 371 -9.32 -1.38 -14.99
CA TYR A 371 -8.35 -1.81 -15.97
C TYR A 371 -8.96 -2.87 -16.89
N PRO A 372 -8.59 -2.87 -18.18
CA PRO A 372 -9.14 -3.81 -19.15
C PRO A 372 -9.07 -5.27 -18.67
N GLY A 373 -10.17 -6.01 -18.79
CA GLY A 373 -10.22 -7.43 -18.40
C GLY A 373 -10.16 -7.72 -16.90
N THR A 374 -10.28 -6.71 -16.04
CA THR A 374 -10.31 -6.90 -14.57
C THR A 374 -11.70 -6.62 -13.98
N GLU A 375 -12.07 -7.33 -12.92
CA GLU A 375 -13.35 -7.11 -12.21
C GLU A 375 -13.20 -6.21 -10.97
N LYS A 376 -12.05 -6.29 -10.29
CA LYS A 376 -11.79 -5.62 -9.00
C LYS A 376 -10.58 -4.68 -9.02
N SER A 377 -9.98 -4.46 -10.19
CA SER A 377 -8.86 -3.54 -10.35
C SER A 377 -9.33 -2.26 -11.02
N TYR A 378 -9.45 -1.20 -10.23
CA TYR A 378 -9.98 0.07 -10.69
C TYR A 378 -8.85 1.00 -11.15
N SER A 379 -9.11 1.80 -12.19
CA SER A 379 -8.19 2.82 -12.72
C SER A 379 -8.58 4.24 -12.27
N SER A 380 -9.86 4.48 -12.01
CA SER A 380 -10.39 5.76 -11.51
C SER A 380 -11.72 5.56 -10.80
N PHE A 381 -12.03 6.51 -9.90
CA PHE A 381 -13.35 6.63 -9.28
C PHE A 381 -13.75 8.10 -9.26
N GLU A 382 -15.00 8.35 -9.64
CA GLU A 382 -15.56 9.68 -9.80
C GLU A 382 -17.01 9.71 -9.32
N SER A 383 -17.37 10.79 -8.62
CA SER A 383 -18.74 11.12 -8.24
C SER A 383 -19.17 12.37 -8.98
N LYS A 384 -20.19 12.25 -9.83
CA LYS A 384 -20.88 13.40 -10.42
C LYS A 384 -21.95 13.86 -9.44
N VAL A 385 -21.82 15.09 -8.96
CA VAL A 385 -22.70 15.64 -7.93
C VAL A 385 -23.33 16.95 -8.39
N THR A 386 -24.53 17.24 -7.89
CA THR A 386 -25.10 18.59 -7.94
C THR A 386 -25.07 19.17 -6.53
N VAL A 387 -24.47 20.34 -6.39
CA VAL A 387 -24.54 21.12 -5.15
C VAL A 387 -25.80 21.95 -5.19
N LEU A 388 -26.68 21.71 -4.21
CA LEU A 388 -27.95 22.41 -4.05
C LEU A 388 -27.79 23.51 -3.00
N ASP A 389 -27.62 24.75 -3.43
CA ASP A 389 -27.36 25.90 -2.56
C ASP A 389 -28.49 26.94 -2.67
N PRO A 390 -29.30 27.14 -1.61
CA PRO A 390 -30.40 28.09 -1.63
C PRO A 390 -30.00 29.57 -1.84
N GLN A 391 -28.73 29.92 -1.62
CA GLN A 391 -28.25 31.32 -1.67
C GLN A 391 -27.47 31.64 -2.94
N GLU A 392 -26.60 30.74 -3.39
CA GLU A 392 -25.69 30.99 -4.53
C GLU A 392 -26.16 30.32 -5.83
N GLY A 393 -27.19 29.47 -5.76
CA GLY A 393 -27.72 28.72 -6.88
C GLY A 393 -27.06 27.35 -7.05
N ASP A 394 -27.78 26.46 -7.72
CA ASP A 394 -27.34 25.08 -7.90
C ASP A 394 -26.33 24.96 -9.03
N PHE A 395 -25.34 24.07 -8.87
CA PHE A 395 -24.36 23.78 -9.92
C PHE A 395 -23.88 22.33 -9.88
N ASP A 396 -23.53 21.82 -11.06
CA ASP A 396 -22.95 20.49 -11.20
C ASP A 396 -21.44 20.52 -10.98
N TYR A 397 -20.92 19.48 -10.34
CA TYR A 397 -19.51 19.32 -10.04
C TYR A 397 -19.10 17.85 -10.09
N HIS A 398 -17.83 17.61 -10.38
CA HIS A 398 -17.26 16.28 -10.49
C HIS A 398 -16.18 16.11 -9.42
N ILE A 399 -16.39 15.19 -8.50
CA ILE A 399 -15.46 14.88 -7.41
C ILE A 399 -14.75 13.58 -7.75
N TYR A 400 -13.44 13.62 -7.94
CA TYR A 400 -12.62 12.44 -8.21
C TYR A 400 -11.25 12.57 -7.55
N MET A 401 -10.39 11.56 -7.70
CA MET A 401 -9.06 11.56 -7.10
C MET A 401 -8.29 12.85 -7.43
N ASN A 402 -7.96 13.63 -6.39
CA ASN A 402 -7.25 14.92 -6.48
C ASN A 402 -8.03 16.10 -7.11
N HIS A 403 -9.33 15.96 -7.35
CA HIS A 403 -10.21 17.04 -7.76
C HIS A 403 -11.33 17.21 -6.73
N ILE A 404 -11.17 18.24 -5.88
CA ILE A 404 -11.96 18.39 -4.66
C ILE A 404 -13.05 19.42 -4.86
N LEU A 405 -14.26 19.13 -4.38
CA LEU A 405 -15.29 20.16 -4.27
C LEU A 405 -14.93 21.06 -3.08
N ASN A 406 -14.83 22.37 -3.31
CA ASN A 406 -14.59 23.37 -2.27
C ASN A 406 -15.71 24.40 -2.30
N HIS A 407 -16.57 24.40 -1.28
CA HIS A 407 -17.74 25.26 -1.21
C HIS A 407 -17.99 25.72 0.24
N LYS A 408 -18.22 27.03 0.44
CA LYS A 408 -18.46 27.65 1.77
C LYS A 408 -17.48 27.24 2.88
N GLY A 409 -16.21 26.99 2.53
CA GLY A 409 -15.16 26.56 3.47
C GLY A 409 -15.13 25.04 3.75
N TYR A 410 -16.04 24.27 3.17
CA TYR A 410 -16.04 22.81 3.20
C TYR A 410 -15.34 22.24 1.98
N ARG A 411 -14.48 21.25 2.21
CA ARG A 411 -13.80 20.49 1.16
C ARG A 411 -14.27 19.04 1.20
N PHE A 412 -14.69 18.54 0.04
CA PHE A 412 -15.11 17.15 -0.13
C PHE A 412 -14.08 16.40 -1.00
N PHE A 413 -13.62 15.28 -0.48
CA PHE A 413 -12.65 14.41 -1.13
C PHE A 413 -13.31 13.05 -1.36
N GLN A 414 -13.17 12.50 -2.56
CA GLN A 414 -13.52 11.10 -2.79
C GLN A 414 -12.66 10.21 -1.89
N SER A 415 -13.27 9.51 -0.93
CA SER A 415 -12.55 8.71 0.07
C SER A 415 -12.71 7.21 -0.16
N SER A 416 -13.93 6.77 -0.50
CA SER A 416 -14.28 5.39 -0.80
C SER A 416 -15.63 5.37 -1.52
N PHE A 417 -16.18 4.20 -1.78
CA PHE A 417 -17.49 4.00 -2.41
C PHE A 417 -18.12 2.72 -1.85
N HIS A 418 -19.40 2.52 -2.15
CA HIS A 418 -20.11 1.34 -1.67
C HIS A 418 -19.72 0.10 -2.49
N PRO A 419 -19.63 -1.10 -1.89
CA PRO A 419 -19.25 -2.32 -2.62
C PRO A 419 -20.18 -2.70 -3.77
N ASP A 420 -21.40 -2.17 -3.80
CA ASP A 420 -22.38 -2.33 -4.88
C ASP A 420 -22.25 -1.28 -5.99
N GLU A 421 -21.25 -0.39 -5.89
CA GLU A 421 -20.94 0.69 -6.84
C GLU A 421 -22.08 1.70 -7.05
N LYS A 422 -23.08 1.73 -6.16
CA LYS A 422 -24.25 2.63 -6.24
C LYS A 422 -24.23 3.70 -5.15
N GLY A 423 -23.04 4.14 -4.77
CA GLY A 423 -22.90 5.08 -3.68
C GLY A 423 -21.48 5.54 -3.47
N THR A 424 -21.35 6.80 -3.09
CA THR A 424 -20.07 7.45 -2.82
C THR A 424 -19.88 7.69 -1.33
N ILE A 425 -18.63 7.65 -0.91
CA ILE A 425 -18.24 8.04 0.44
C ILE A 425 -17.22 9.17 0.32
N LEU A 426 -17.62 10.38 0.71
CA LEU A 426 -16.78 11.57 0.65
C LEU A 426 -16.25 11.92 2.05
N SER A 427 -14.97 12.22 2.15
CA SER A 427 -14.39 12.84 3.33
C SER A 427 -14.68 14.33 3.30
N VAL A 428 -15.15 14.88 4.42
CA VAL A 428 -15.47 16.30 4.59
C VAL A 428 -14.43 16.93 5.52
N ASN A 429 -13.88 18.07 5.13
CA ASN A 429 -12.99 18.86 5.98
C ASN A 429 -13.40 20.34 5.94
N HIS A 430 -13.57 20.94 7.11
CA HIS A 430 -13.83 22.37 7.27
C HIS A 430 -12.67 23.01 8.04
N ASP A 431 -11.64 23.43 7.31
CA ASP A 431 -10.45 24.11 7.85
C ASP A 431 -9.92 25.15 6.86
N PHE A 432 -10.71 26.19 6.60
CA PHE A 432 -10.31 27.24 5.67
C PHE A 432 -9.05 27.99 6.15
N TRP A 433 -9.07 28.50 7.38
CA TRP A 433 -7.99 29.34 7.91
C TRP A 433 -6.72 28.57 8.22
N GLY A 434 -6.80 27.38 8.82
CA GLY A 434 -5.63 26.56 9.12
C GLY A 434 -4.89 26.18 7.85
N THR A 435 -5.62 25.75 6.83
CA THR A 435 -5.06 25.45 5.50
C THR A 435 -4.38 26.65 4.87
N TRP A 436 -5.04 27.81 4.74
CA TRP A 436 -4.41 28.96 4.08
C TRP A 436 -3.16 29.46 4.81
N ILE A 437 -3.20 29.52 6.15
CA ILE A 437 -2.08 29.99 6.96
C ILE A 437 -0.90 29.02 6.85
N THR A 438 -1.14 27.71 6.93
CA THR A 438 -0.09 26.71 6.74
C THR A 438 0.48 26.74 5.33
N TYR A 439 -0.35 26.93 4.30
CA TYR A 439 0.09 26.97 2.90
C TYR A 439 0.98 28.17 2.61
N ILE A 440 0.64 29.36 3.13
CA ILE A 440 1.51 30.53 3.09
C ILE A 440 2.83 30.23 3.81
N GLY A 441 2.75 29.59 4.98
CA GLY A 441 3.92 29.14 5.72
C GLY A 441 4.83 28.21 4.91
N TYR A 442 4.29 27.19 4.25
CA TYR A 442 5.04 26.27 3.39
C TYR A 442 5.62 26.96 2.15
N PHE A 443 4.89 27.88 1.52
CA PHE A 443 5.39 28.67 0.39
C PHE A 443 6.58 29.54 0.81
N LEU A 444 6.48 30.20 1.97
CA LEU A 444 7.57 30.97 2.55
C LEU A 444 8.75 30.08 2.96
N LEU A 445 8.49 28.88 3.50
CA LEU A 445 9.54 27.92 3.85
C LEU A 445 10.35 27.55 2.60
N PHE A 446 9.65 27.17 1.54
CA PHE A 446 10.25 26.80 0.25
C PHE A 446 11.04 27.97 -0.35
N GLY A 447 10.41 29.15 -0.44
CA GLY A 447 11.08 30.36 -0.95
C GLY A 447 12.30 30.77 -0.12
N GLY A 448 12.21 30.64 1.21
CA GLY A 448 13.31 30.91 2.13
C GLY A 448 14.48 29.95 1.96
N LEU A 449 14.22 28.64 1.85
CA LEU A 449 15.24 27.62 1.62
C LEU A 449 15.94 27.82 0.27
N LEU A 450 15.17 28.05 -0.81
CA LEU A 450 15.75 28.32 -2.13
C LEU A 450 16.61 29.59 -2.13
N SER A 451 16.13 30.65 -1.50
CA SER A 451 16.86 31.93 -1.44
C SER A 451 18.22 31.79 -0.75
N ILE A 452 18.34 30.92 0.26
CA ILE A 452 19.60 30.70 0.98
C ILE A 452 20.71 30.17 0.08
N ILE A 453 20.37 29.38 -0.94
CA ILE A 453 21.33 28.77 -1.87
C ILE A 453 22.01 29.83 -2.75
N PHE A 454 21.28 30.89 -3.15
CA PHE A 454 21.74 31.86 -4.14
C PHE A 454 22.25 33.19 -3.55
N LEU A 455 21.88 33.52 -2.32
CA LEU A 455 22.24 34.81 -1.71
C LEU A 455 23.71 34.88 -1.24
N PRO A 456 24.39 36.04 -1.39
CA PRO A 456 25.84 36.16 -1.17
C PRO A 456 26.30 36.22 0.30
N ASN A 457 25.37 36.48 1.23
CA ASN A 457 25.62 36.66 2.66
C ASN A 457 25.11 35.48 3.50
N THR A 458 25.00 34.30 2.89
CA THR A 458 24.53 33.08 3.55
C THR A 458 25.67 32.11 3.82
N ARG A 459 25.43 31.13 4.68
CA ARG A 459 26.38 30.05 4.97
C ARG A 459 26.78 29.29 3.69
N PHE A 460 25.85 29.09 2.75
CA PHE A 460 26.13 28.50 1.45
C PHE A 460 27.14 29.32 0.62
N ALA A 461 27.00 30.65 0.62
CA ALA A 461 27.97 31.52 -0.05
C ALA A 461 29.34 31.49 0.62
N ASP A 462 29.39 31.42 1.95
CA ASP A 462 30.64 31.28 2.70
C ASP A 462 31.32 29.95 2.41
N LEU A 463 30.58 28.83 2.41
CA LEU A 463 31.09 27.51 2.02
C LEU A 463 31.64 27.53 0.59
N ARG A 464 30.94 28.18 -0.35
CA ARG A 464 31.43 28.35 -1.72
C ARG A 464 32.75 29.14 -1.78
N LYS A 465 32.89 30.21 -0.99
CA LYS A 465 34.14 30.99 -0.89
C LYS A 465 35.26 30.17 -0.25
N MET A 466 34.98 29.45 0.83
CA MET A 466 35.94 28.59 1.53
C MET A 466 36.46 27.47 0.63
N LEU A 467 35.56 26.82 -0.12
CA LEU A 467 35.90 25.80 -1.09
C LEU A 467 36.77 26.37 -2.24
N LYS A 468 36.46 27.59 -2.72
CA LYS A 468 37.30 28.27 -3.73
C LYS A 468 38.73 28.51 -3.21
N LYS A 469 38.88 28.96 -1.96
CA LYS A 469 40.21 29.16 -1.33
C LYS A 469 41.00 27.86 -1.17
N VAL A 470 40.33 26.74 -0.88
CA VAL A 470 40.98 25.42 -0.83
C VAL A 470 41.45 25.00 -2.23
N LYS A 471 40.64 25.26 -3.26
CA LYS A 471 40.99 24.96 -4.66
C LYS A 471 42.19 25.77 -5.16
N GLU A 472 42.23 27.07 -4.89
CA GLU A 472 43.35 27.96 -5.25
C GLU A 472 44.68 27.52 -4.58
N LYS A 473 44.62 26.91 -3.39
CA LYS A 473 45.79 26.32 -2.73
C LYS A 473 46.26 25.01 -3.37
N LYS A 474 45.36 24.25 -4.01
CA LYS A 474 45.69 23.01 -4.72
C LYS A 474 46.35 23.25 -6.08
N GLU A 475 46.04 24.36 -6.75
CA GLU A 475 46.60 24.69 -8.08
C GLU A 475 48.09 25.05 -8.05
N LYS A 476 48.65 25.44 -6.89
CA LYS A 476 50.06 25.82 -6.73
C LYS A 476 51.05 24.65 -6.55
N LEU A 477 50.58 23.40 -6.51
CA LEU A 477 51.41 22.24 -6.14
C LEU A 477 51.82 21.35 -7.34
N LEU A 478 51.66 21.84 -8.57
CA LEU A 478 51.54 21.02 -9.79
C LEU A 478 52.68 21.22 -10.82
N VAL A 479 53.77 21.88 -10.46
CA VAL A 479 54.89 22.15 -11.37
C VAL A 479 56.18 21.60 -10.78
N VAL A 480 56.66 20.44 -11.29
CA VAL A 480 58.07 20.06 -11.54
C VAL A 480 58.15 18.56 -11.99
N ALA A 481 58.68 18.39 -13.21
CA ALA A 481 59.36 17.27 -13.91
C ALA A 481 59.13 15.78 -13.53
N LEU A 482 58.81 14.82 -14.43
CA LEU A 482 59.42 14.31 -15.68
C LEU A 482 60.56 13.26 -15.46
N LEU A 483 60.51 12.17 -16.26
CA LEU A 483 61.44 11.01 -16.45
C LEU A 483 61.12 9.78 -15.54
N CYS A 484 60.96 8.52 -15.97
CA CYS A 484 61.22 7.77 -17.22
C CYS A 484 60.61 6.34 -17.16
N PHE A 485 60.18 5.76 -18.31
CA PHE A 485 59.95 4.32 -18.70
C PHE A 485 59.00 3.41 -17.86
N GLY A 486 58.22 2.42 -18.35
CA GLY A 486 57.97 1.78 -19.67
C GLY A 486 56.99 0.56 -19.49
N LEU A 487 56.23 0.20 -20.53
CA LEU A 487 55.16 -0.87 -20.63
C LEU A 487 55.76 -2.32 -20.63
N SER A 488 55.08 -3.48 -20.40
CA SER A 488 53.90 -4.11 -21.08
C SER A 488 53.52 -5.53 -20.51
N GLY A 489 52.30 -6.04 -20.81
CA GLY A 489 51.91 -7.48 -21.07
C GLY A 489 51.54 -8.40 -19.87
N PHE A 490 50.70 -9.45 -19.90
CA PHE A 490 49.78 -10.10 -20.88
C PHE A 490 48.78 -11.03 -20.11
N SER A 491 47.75 -11.50 -20.84
CA SER A 491 46.65 -12.45 -20.53
C SER A 491 47.07 -13.91 -20.21
N GLN A 492 46.28 -14.67 -19.41
CA GLN A 492 45.60 -15.90 -19.84
C GLN A 492 44.73 -16.57 -18.74
N ASP A 493 43.48 -16.83 -19.13
CA ASP A 493 42.62 -18.01 -19.03
C ASP A 493 43.06 -19.21 -18.15
N HIS A 494 42.09 -19.82 -17.44
CA HIS A 494 42.10 -21.24 -17.08
C HIS A 494 40.67 -21.76 -16.81
N GLN A 495 40.25 -22.64 -17.71
CA GLN A 495 39.14 -23.58 -17.63
C GLN A 495 39.57 -24.83 -16.84
N HIS A 496 38.72 -25.41 -15.97
CA HIS A 496 38.74 -26.85 -15.66
C HIS A 496 37.41 -27.35 -15.10
N SER A 497 37.04 -28.52 -15.61
CA SER A 497 35.84 -29.34 -15.45
C SER A 497 35.99 -30.42 -14.37
N GLY A 498 34.87 -30.93 -13.84
CA GLY A 498 34.80 -32.16 -13.03
C GLY A 498 33.35 -32.55 -12.66
N PRO A 499 33.04 -33.84 -12.36
CA PRO A 499 31.88 -34.53 -12.94
C PRO A 499 30.75 -34.96 -11.97
N ALA A 500 29.75 -35.60 -12.59
CA ALA A 500 28.37 -35.96 -12.20
C ALA A 500 28.14 -37.00 -11.09
N PHE A 501 26.87 -37.12 -10.64
CA PHE A 501 26.20 -38.39 -10.24
C PHE A 501 24.66 -38.36 -10.43
N ASN A 502 24.08 -39.55 -10.68
CA ASN A 502 22.69 -39.96 -11.02
C ASN A 502 21.65 -39.76 -9.87
N ASP A 503 20.33 -39.62 -10.06
CA ASP A 503 19.30 -40.43 -10.76
C ASP A 503 18.30 -39.56 -11.56
N LEU A 504 17.64 -40.12 -12.59
CA LEU A 504 16.93 -39.41 -13.68
C LEU A 504 17.06 -37.87 -13.61
N THR A 505 18.24 -37.41 -13.99
CA THR A 505 18.80 -36.16 -13.48
C THR A 505 18.19 -34.96 -14.18
N LYS A 506 18.23 -33.79 -13.53
CA LYS A 506 18.00 -32.47 -14.17
C LYS A 506 18.59 -32.40 -15.59
N ALA A 507 19.78 -32.96 -15.77
CA ALA A 507 20.47 -33.06 -17.06
C ALA A 507 19.70 -33.80 -18.18
N GLN A 508 18.89 -34.81 -17.87
CA GLN A 508 18.07 -35.51 -18.87
C GLN A 508 16.82 -34.70 -19.27
N ILE A 509 16.18 -34.02 -18.31
CA ILE A 509 15.08 -33.08 -18.59
C ILE A 509 15.63 -31.93 -19.44
N ASP A 510 16.78 -31.37 -19.07
CA ASP A 510 17.44 -30.28 -19.80
C ASP A 510 17.87 -30.71 -21.21
N SER A 511 18.30 -31.97 -21.38
CA SER A 511 18.66 -32.53 -22.69
C SER A 511 17.43 -32.68 -23.59
N ILE A 512 16.28 -33.10 -23.05
CA ILE A 512 15.01 -33.20 -23.79
C ILE A 512 14.51 -31.79 -24.16
N LEU A 513 14.62 -30.83 -23.24
CA LEU A 513 14.28 -29.42 -23.50
C LEU A 513 15.15 -28.85 -24.63
N LYS A 514 16.47 -29.01 -24.56
CA LYS A 514 17.40 -28.50 -25.59
C LYS A 514 17.21 -29.16 -26.96
N ALA A 515 16.85 -30.44 -27.01
CA ALA A 515 16.61 -31.15 -28.27
C ALA A 515 15.31 -30.71 -28.97
N ASN A 516 14.29 -30.28 -28.22
CA ASN A 516 12.97 -29.95 -28.74
C ASN A 516 12.66 -28.44 -28.73
N ILE A 517 13.63 -27.57 -28.42
CA ILE A 517 13.39 -26.13 -28.28
C ILE A 517 13.24 -25.45 -29.65
N THR A 518 12.33 -24.48 -29.71
CA THR A 518 12.11 -23.66 -30.90
C THR A 518 13.28 -22.68 -31.11
N PRO A 519 13.75 -22.46 -32.35
CA PRO A 519 14.80 -21.49 -32.64
C PRO A 519 14.43 -20.06 -32.24
N THR A 520 15.43 -19.30 -31.79
CA THR A 520 15.26 -17.92 -31.33
C THR A 520 14.64 -16.99 -32.38
N SER A 521 14.94 -17.19 -33.66
CA SER A 521 14.37 -16.41 -34.77
C SER A 521 12.84 -16.49 -34.86
N HIS A 522 12.26 -17.64 -34.48
CA HIS A 522 10.80 -17.84 -34.49
C HIS A 522 10.17 -17.40 -33.16
N THR A 523 10.82 -17.70 -32.03
CA THR A 523 10.32 -17.29 -30.70
C THR A 523 10.40 -15.78 -30.47
N ASP A 524 11.30 -15.08 -31.15
CA ASP A 524 11.31 -13.61 -31.18
C ASP A 524 10.02 -13.05 -31.79
N LYS A 525 9.51 -13.63 -32.89
CA LYS A 525 8.22 -13.24 -33.48
C LYS A 525 7.06 -13.53 -32.52
N PHE A 526 7.07 -14.69 -31.87
CA PHE A 526 6.09 -15.02 -30.83
C PHE A 526 6.09 -14.00 -29.68
N GLY A 527 7.28 -13.56 -29.26
CA GLY A 527 7.44 -12.56 -28.20
C GLY A 527 6.83 -11.19 -28.50
N HIS A 528 6.53 -10.88 -29.77
CA HIS A 528 5.86 -9.63 -30.17
C HIS A 528 4.34 -9.70 -30.11
N LEU A 529 3.74 -10.89 -29.95
CA LEU A 529 2.30 -10.99 -29.72
C LEU A 529 1.95 -10.28 -28.42
N VAL A 530 0.79 -9.62 -28.40
CA VAL A 530 0.32 -8.94 -27.20
C VAL A 530 -0.52 -9.89 -26.35
N ILE A 531 -0.38 -9.77 -25.04
CA ILE A 531 -1.11 -10.53 -24.03
C ILE A 531 -1.68 -9.54 -23.00
N GLN A 532 -2.87 -9.83 -22.49
CA GLN A 532 -3.42 -9.12 -21.33
C GLN A 532 -3.01 -9.85 -20.06
N ASP A 533 -2.30 -9.18 -19.15
CA ASP A 533 -1.95 -9.79 -17.86
C ASP A 533 -3.15 -9.82 -16.89
N LEU A 534 -2.94 -10.42 -15.72
CA LEU A 534 -3.96 -10.49 -14.66
C LEU A 534 -4.36 -9.12 -14.09
N GLY A 535 -3.51 -8.10 -14.27
CA GLY A 535 -3.77 -6.71 -13.86
C GLY A 535 -4.39 -5.85 -14.96
N GLY A 536 -4.70 -6.43 -16.12
CA GLY A 536 -5.30 -5.74 -17.27
C GLY A 536 -4.34 -4.95 -18.15
N ARG A 537 -3.02 -5.05 -17.91
CA ARG A 537 -1.99 -4.41 -18.74
C ARG A 537 -1.80 -5.21 -20.04
N MET A 538 -1.87 -4.49 -21.15
CA MET A 538 -1.49 -5.01 -22.47
C MET A 538 0.02 -4.93 -22.62
N MET A 539 0.68 -6.08 -22.81
CA MET A 539 2.13 -6.15 -22.97
C MET A 539 2.55 -7.20 -24.00
N PRO A 540 3.76 -7.15 -24.56
CA PRO A 540 4.28 -8.21 -25.40
C PRO A 540 4.49 -9.50 -24.58
N VAL A 541 4.29 -10.66 -25.22
CA VAL A 541 4.62 -11.97 -24.65
C VAL A 541 6.07 -12.02 -24.17
N ASN A 542 6.97 -11.29 -24.81
CA ASN A 542 8.35 -11.17 -24.38
C ASN A 542 8.51 -10.63 -22.95
N THR A 543 7.78 -9.55 -22.63
CA THR A 543 7.79 -8.97 -21.28
C THR A 543 7.18 -9.95 -20.29
N TYR A 544 6.01 -10.49 -20.63
CA TYR A 544 5.31 -11.43 -19.75
C TYR A 544 6.16 -12.67 -19.44
N ALA A 545 6.78 -13.25 -20.47
CA ALA A 545 7.63 -14.43 -20.35
C ALA A 545 8.87 -14.15 -19.48
N SER A 546 9.53 -13.00 -19.69
CA SER A 546 10.67 -12.57 -18.87
C SER A 546 10.26 -12.33 -17.41
N GLU A 547 9.14 -11.65 -17.17
CA GLU A 547 8.61 -11.41 -15.83
C GLU A 547 8.26 -12.72 -15.12
N MET A 548 7.58 -13.63 -15.81
CA MET A 548 7.21 -14.95 -15.29
C MET A 548 8.47 -15.73 -14.91
N LEU A 549 9.43 -15.84 -15.83
CA LEU A 549 10.65 -16.61 -15.58
C LEU A 549 11.47 -16.02 -14.42
N ARG A 550 11.57 -14.69 -14.33
CA ARG A 550 12.25 -14.00 -13.23
C ARG A 550 11.51 -14.14 -11.89
N LYS A 551 10.17 -14.15 -11.89
CA LYS A 551 9.36 -14.37 -10.68
C LYS A 551 9.52 -15.79 -10.17
N LEU A 552 9.58 -16.78 -11.06
CA LEU A 552 9.78 -18.19 -10.71
C LEU A 552 11.22 -18.47 -10.29
N SER A 553 12.20 -18.12 -11.14
CA SER A 553 13.59 -18.61 -11.05
C SER A 553 14.62 -17.59 -10.57
N LYS A 554 14.26 -16.29 -10.52
CA LYS A 554 15.18 -15.14 -10.32
C LYS A 554 16.18 -14.88 -11.44
N ASP A 555 16.09 -15.60 -12.55
CA ASP A 555 16.87 -15.36 -13.76
C ASP A 555 15.96 -15.03 -14.95
N ASP A 556 16.52 -14.38 -15.97
CA ASP A 556 15.83 -14.05 -17.23
C ASP A 556 16.02 -15.16 -18.28
N ASN A 557 16.85 -16.17 -17.98
CA ASN A 557 17.12 -17.34 -18.83
C ASN A 557 17.06 -18.63 -18.01
N TYR A 558 16.76 -19.74 -18.68
CA TYR A 558 16.79 -21.08 -18.07
C TYR A 558 17.76 -21.99 -18.83
N GLU A 559 18.86 -22.41 -18.20
CA GLU A 559 19.83 -23.35 -18.77
C GLU A 559 20.36 -22.99 -20.18
N GLY A 560 20.42 -21.68 -20.46
CA GLY A 560 20.83 -21.10 -21.75
C GLY A 560 19.70 -20.82 -22.74
N LEU A 561 18.44 -21.10 -22.36
CA LEU A 561 17.24 -20.77 -23.13
C LEU A 561 16.71 -19.39 -22.72
N ASP A 562 16.27 -18.61 -23.69
CA ASP A 562 15.63 -17.32 -23.43
C ASP A 562 14.19 -17.49 -22.91
N ALA A 563 13.64 -16.43 -22.32
CA ALA A 563 12.31 -16.46 -21.73
C ALA A 563 11.19 -16.78 -22.75
N ASN A 564 11.29 -16.33 -24.01
CA ASN A 564 10.30 -16.60 -25.05
C ASN A 564 10.27 -18.10 -25.38
N GLN A 565 11.46 -18.71 -25.50
CA GLN A 565 11.63 -20.14 -25.72
C GLN A 565 11.05 -20.97 -24.57
N VAL A 566 11.33 -20.56 -23.33
CA VAL A 566 10.81 -21.23 -22.13
C VAL A 566 9.29 -21.15 -22.07
N PHE A 567 8.72 -19.95 -22.27
CA PHE A 567 7.27 -19.76 -22.22
C PHE A 567 6.54 -20.54 -23.32
N LEU A 568 7.06 -20.54 -24.56
CA LEU A 568 6.49 -21.32 -25.65
C LEU A 568 6.61 -22.83 -25.38
N SER A 569 7.74 -23.29 -24.83
CA SER A 569 7.94 -24.68 -24.43
C SER A 569 6.95 -25.14 -23.36
N MET A 570 6.57 -24.27 -22.42
CA MET A 570 5.53 -24.56 -21.42
C MET A 570 4.17 -24.82 -22.07
N GLN A 571 3.84 -24.13 -23.16
CA GLN A 571 2.61 -24.35 -23.91
C GLN A 571 2.67 -25.61 -24.79
N GLU A 572 3.83 -25.90 -25.37
CA GLU A 572 4.03 -27.07 -26.24
C GLU A 572 4.09 -28.39 -25.47
N SER A 573 4.72 -28.39 -24.29
CA SER A 573 4.96 -29.59 -23.48
C SER A 573 4.62 -29.37 -22.00
N PRO A 574 3.34 -29.11 -21.65
CA PRO A 574 2.92 -28.80 -20.28
C PRO A 574 3.41 -29.82 -19.24
N LEU A 575 3.24 -31.12 -19.55
CA LEU A 575 3.58 -32.23 -18.65
C LEU A 575 5.06 -32.28 -18.26
N LEU A 576 5.96 -31.78 -19.12
CA LEU A 576 7.39 -31.75 -18.83
C LEU A 576 7.68 -30.72 -17.72
N TRP A 577 7.05 -29.55 -17.80
CA TRP A 577 7.27 -28.43 -16.89
C TRP A 577 6.70 -28.64 -15.49
N TYR A 578 5.82 -29.62 -15.28
CA TYR A 578 5.43 -30.07 -13.93
C TYR A 578 6.62 -30.60 -13.11
N LYS A 579 7.63 -31.17 -13.79
CA LYS A 579 8.80 -31.80 -13.15
C LYS A 579 10.07 -30.95 -13.23
N VAL A 580 10.04 -29.83 -13.95
CA VAL A 580 11.20 -28.94 -14.06
C VAL A 580 11.37 -28.16 -12.75
N PRO A 581 12.52 -28.25 -12.06
CA PRO A 581 12.77 -27.48 -10.86
C PRO A 581 13.08 -26.02 -11.23
N ILE A 582 12.07 -25.16 -11.16
CA ILE A 582 12.14 -23.74 -11.55
C ILE A 582 11.71 -22.79 -10.44
N ILE A 583 10.95 -23.27 -9.44
CA ILE A 583 10.43 -22.44 -8.36
C ILE A 583 11.55 -22.18 -7.35
N TYR A 584 12.07 -20.96 -7.35
CA TYR A 584 13.11 -20.51 -6.44
C TYR A 584 12.60 -20.42 -5.00
N LEU A 585 13.27 -21.12 -4.08
CA LEU A 585 13.04 -21.06 -2.64
C LEU A 585 14.25 -20.42 -1.95
N LYS A 586 14.04 -19.41 -1.12
CA LYS A 586 15.13 -18.65 -0.52
C LYS A 586 15.86 -19.49 0.53
N ALA A 587 17.19 -19.53 0.43
CA ALA A 587 18.02 -20.25 1.41
C ALA A 587 17.78 -19.71 2.83
N LYS A 588 17.67 -20.61 3.82
CA LYS A 588 17.44 -20.31 5.25
C LYS A 588 16.08 -19.73 5.62
N LYS A 589 15.36 -19.14 4.68
CA LYS A 589 14.04 -18.53 4.92
C LYS A 589 12.89 -19.45 4.55
N SER A 590 13.07 -20.27 3.52
CA SER A 590 12.04 -21.19 3.02
C SER A 590 12.26 -22.64 3.49
N ASP A 591 13.06 -22.88 4.53
CA ASP A 591 13.39 -24.26 4.97
C ASP A 591 12.16 -24.97 5.53
N THR A 592 11.27 -24.24 6.20
CA THR A 592 9.95 -24.75 6.60
C THR A 592 9.11 -25.19 5.41
N ILE A 593 9.11 -24.42 4.31
CA ILE A 593 8.42 -24.78 3.07
C ILE A 593 9.03 -26.06 2.49
N ARG A 594 10.37 -26.15 2.44
CA ARG A 594 11.10 -27.34 1.99
C ARG A 594 10.73 -28.59 2.78
N HIS A 595 10.62 -28.48 4.11
CA HIS A 595 10.18 -29.58 4.96
C HIS A 595 8.74 -30.01 4.67
N ILE A 596 7.84 -29.06 4.42
CA ILE A 596 6.43 -29.35 4.08
C ILE A 596 6.34 -30.09 2.74
N ILE A 597 7.09 -29.65 1.73
CA ILE A 597 7.04 -30.25 0.38
C ILE A 597 7.89 -31.52 0.24
N GLY A 598 8.83 -31.78 1.16
CA GLY A 598 9.69 -32.96 1.16
C GLY A 598 10.99 -32.80 0.36
N VAL A 599 11.47 -31.56 0.18
CA VAL A 599 12.69 -31.22 -0.57
C VAL A 599 13.86 -30.98 0.41
N LYS A 600 15.09 -31.32 0.03
CA LYS A 600 16.28 -31.12 0.88
C LYS A 600 16.57 -29.62 1.07
N GLU A 601 17.06 -29.23 2.24
CA GLU A 601 17.45 -27.85 2.55
C GLU A 601 18.53 -27.28 1.61
N SER A 602 19.36 -28.14 1.00
CA SER A 602 20.40 -27.76 0.05
C SER A 602 19.87 -27.39 -1.34
N GLU A 603 18.62 -27.75 -1.67
CA GLU A 603 18.04 -27.49 -2.98
C GLU A 603 17.49 -26.05 -3.05
N GLU A 604 17.95 -25.32 -4.05
CA GLU A 604 17.56 -23.93 -4.28
C GLU A 604 16.23 -23.82 -5.05
N PHE A 605 15.90 -24.83 -5.85
CA PHE A 605 14.71 -24.87 -6.70
C PHE A 605 13.83 -26.08 -6.37
N ALA A 606 12.52 -25.86 -6.42
CA ALA A 606 11.51 -26.90 -6.37
C ALA A 606 10.76 -26.99 -7.71
N SER A 607 10.24 -28.18 -8.01
CA SER A 607 9.35 -28.42 -9.14
C SER A 607 7.89 -28.20 -8.73
N LEU A 608 6.99 -28.04 -9.70
CA LEU A 608 5.57 -27.85 -9.41
C LEU A 608 4.98 -29.07 -8.68
N ILE A 609 5.38 -30.27 -9.09
CA ILE A 609 4.88 -31.53 -8.51
C ILE A 609 5.25 -31.69 -7.03
N ASP A 610 6.34 -31.07 -6.55
CA ASP A 610 6.75 -31.17 -5.14
C ASP A 610 5.71 -30.58 -4.18
N PHE A 611 4.92 -29.61 -4.65
CA PHE A 611 3.89 -28.93 -3.85
C PHE A 611 2.57 -29.70 -3.73
N PHE A 612 2.41 -30.80 -4.48
CA PHE A 612 1.19 -31.60 -4.48
C PHE A 612 1.47 -33.01 -3.93
N GLU A 613 0.50 -33.54 -3.19
CA GLU A 613 0.48 -34.95 -2.81
C GLU A 613 0.06 -35.82 -4.02
N PRO A 614 0.34 -37.14 -4.02
CA PRO A 614 -0.10 -38.04 -5.08
C PRO A 614 -1.61 -38.09 -5.32
N ASN A 615 -2.41 -37.69 -4.32
CA ASN A 615 -3.87 -37.57 -4.40
C ASN A 615 -4.35 -36.20 -4.95
N GLY A 616 -3.42 -35.31 -5.33
CA GLY A 616 -3.69 -33.97 -5.84
C GLY A 616 -3.90 -32.89 -4.78
N GLN A 617 -3.80 -33.21 -3.48
CA GLN A 617 -3.93 -32.22 -2.41
C GLN A 617 -2.72 -31.28 -2.39
N TYR A 618 -3.00 -29.97 -2.28
CA TYR A 618 -1.97 -28.94 -2.23
C TYR A 618 -1.38 -28.82 -0.82
N LYS A 619 -0.07 -29.08 -0.67
CA LYS A 619 0.61 -29.21 0.63
C LYS A 619 0.66 -27.90 1.43
N LEU A 620 0.66 -26.74 0.77
CA LEU A 620 0.69 -25.44 1.46
C LEU A 620 -0.69 -24.96 1.92
N GLY A 621 -1.78 -25.51 1.37
CA GLY A 621 -3.16 -25.08 1.61
C GLY A 621 -3.50 -24.82 3.09
N PRO A 622 -3.25 -25.76 4.02
CA PRO A 622 -3.58 -25.59 5.44
C PRO A 622 -2.87 -24.43 6.14
N TYR A 623 -1.72 -23.98 5.62
CA TYR A 623 -0.92 -22.90 6.22
C TYR A 623 -1.22 -21.52 5.63
N LEU A 624 -1.86 -21.48 4.44
CA LEU A 624 -2.13 -20.25 3.72
C LEU A 624 -3.34 -19.50 4.28
N GLU A 625 -4.31 -20.21 4.88
CA GLU A 625 -5.51 -19.58 5.43
C GLU A 625 -5.16 -18.55 6.52
N ASP A 626 -4.29 -18.92 7.45
CA ASP A 626 -3.80 -18.02 8.50
C ASP A 626 -2.91 -16.89 7.95
N ALA A 627 -2.15 -17.17 6.88
CA ALA A 627 -1.27 -16.19 6.25
C ALA A 627 -2.06 -15.09 5.52
N TYR A 628 -3.08 -15.46 4.73
CA TYR A 628 -3.93 -14.52 4.00
C TYR A 628 -4.94 -13.77 4.90
N LYS A 629 -5.31 -14.32 6.06
CA LYS A 629 -6.15 -13.63 7.05
C LYS A 629 -5.39 -12.57 7.85
N SER A 630 -4.06 -12.66 7.94
CA SER A 630 -3.24 -11.72 8.71
C SER A 630 -3.14 -10.35 8.01
N GLY A 631 -3.54 -9.27 8.69
CA GLY A 631 -3.42 -7.91 8.15
C GLY A 631 -1.97 -7.47 7.89
N VAL A 632 -1.00 -8.00 8.65
CA VAL A 632 0.44 -7.80 8.41
C VAL A 632 1.15 -9.15 8.55
N PRO A 633 1.39 -9.87 7.45
CA PRO A 633 2.04 -11.17 7.48
C PRO A 633 3.45 -11.09 8.09
N ASN A 634 3.79 -12.03 8.98
CA ASN A 634 5.15 -12.17 9.50
C ASN A 634 6.10 -12.71 8.41
N ALA A 635 7.41 -12.75 8.67
CA ALA A 635 8.39 -13.17 7.66
C ALA A 635 8.15 -14.58 7.10
N TYR A 636 7.69 -15.52 7.92
CA TYR A 636 7.35 -16.88 7.48
C TYR A 636 6.08 -16.90 6.61
N GLN A 637 5.03 -16.19 7.04
CA GLN A 637 3.78 -16.06 6.27
C GLN A 637 4.02 -15.39 4.92
N LYS A 638 4.90 -14.38 4.84
CA LYS A 638 5.31 -13.75 3.58
C LYS A 638 5.95 -14.75 2.63
N GLU A 639 6.90 -15.55 3.12
CA GLU A 639 7.58 -16.56 2.29
C GLU A 639 6.60 -17.66 1.82
N LEU A 640 5.62 -18.04 2.64
CA LEU A 640 4.53 -18.95 2.24
C LEU A 640 3.67 -18.36 1.12
N MET A 641 3.23 -17.12 1.27
CA MET A 641 2.42 -16.42 0.26
C MET A 641 3.22 -16.23 -1.05
N GLU A 642 4.50 -15.89 -0.95
CA GLU A 642 5.38 -15.76 -2.13
C GLU A 642 5.58 -17.10 -2.85
N ALA A 643 5.72 -18.21 -2.11
CA ALA A 643 5.79 -19.54 -2.70
C ALA A 643 4.47 -19.93 -3.39
N ASP A 644 3.34 -19.66 -2.74
CA ASP A 644 2.01 -19.90 -3.31
C ASP A 644 1.76 -19.10 -4.59
N GLN A 645 2.14 -17.81 -4.61
CA GLN A 645 2.05 -16.99 -5.81
C GLN A 645 2.86 -17.55 -6.98
N LYS A 646 4.07 -18.08 -6.73
CA LYS A 646 4.89 -18.73 -7.77
C LYS A 646 4.28 -20.03 -8.26
N VAL A 647 3.77 -20.85 -7.35
CA VAL A 647 3.06 -22.11 -7.70
C VAL A 647 1.87 -21.80 -8.60
N ASN A 648 1.02 -20.85 -8.19
CA ASN A 648 -0.17 -20.46 -8.95
C ASN A 648 0.19 -19.82 -10.30
N LEU A 649 1.26 -19.02 -10.36
CA LEU A 649 1.76 -18.43 -11.61
C LEU A 649 2.22 -19.51 -12.60
N LEU A 650 3.03 -20.48 -12.14
CA LEU A 650 3.52 -21.57 -12.97
C LEU A 650 2.38 -22.49 -13.40
N TYR A 651 1.51 -22.88 -12.46
CA TYR A 651 0.33 -23.71 -12.73
C TYR A 651 -0.57 -23.06 -13.80
N SER A 652 -0.94 -21.79 -13.61
CA SER A 652 -1.78 -21.05 -14.57
C SER A 652 -1.11 -20.90 -15.94
N THR A 653 0.22 -20.80 -15.97
CA THR A 653 0.98 -20.72 -17.22
C THR A 653 0.98 -22.04 -17.96
N ILE A 654 1.26 -23.15 -17.26
CA ILE A 654 1.27 -24.49 -17.84
C ILE A 654 -0.13 -24.90 -18.31
N ASP A 655 -1.17 -24.52 -17.57
CA ASP A 655 -2.57 -24.75 -17.95
C ASP A 655 -2.98 -23.92 -19.18
N GLY A 656 -2.22 -22.88 -19.53
CA GLY A 656 -2.49 -22.00 -20.68
C GLY A 656 -3.48 -20.85 -20.38
N ARG A 657 -3.91 -20.70 -19.12
CA ARG A 657 -4.81 -19.61 -18.68
C ARG A 657 -4.18 -18.23 -18.85
N THR A 658 -2.86 -18.15 -18.75
CA THR A 658 -2.14 -16.87 -18.84
C THR A 658 -2.10 -16.36 -20.27
N LEU A 659 -2.23 -17.22 -21.29
CA LEU A 659 -2.16 -16.87 -22.71
C LEU A 659 -3.44 -16.18 -23.22
N LYS A 660 -3.73 -15.01 -22.64
CA LYS A 660 -4.87 -14.15 -22.99
C LYS A 660 -4.57 -13.33 -24.24
N ILE A 661 -4.64 -13.98 -25.39
CA ILE A 661 -4.30 -13.41 -26.71
C ILE A 661 -5.51 -13.13 -27.60
N PHE A 662 -6.71 -13.55 -27.19
CA PHE A 662 -7.94 -13.44 -27.97
C PHE A 662 -8.87 -12.35 -27.41
N PRO A 663 -9.06 -11.21 -28.10
CA PRO A 663 -10.01 -10.19 -27.68
C PRO A 663 -11.45 -10.71 -27.72
N VAL A 664 -12.26 -10.35 -26.72
CA VAL A 664 -13.72 -10.56 -26.76
C VAL A 664 -14.36 -9.41 -27.53
N PRO A 665 -15.07 -9.65 -28.65
CA PRO A 665 -15.65 -8.58 -29.45
C PRO A 665 -16.77 -7.86 -28.68
N GLU A 666 -16.86 -6.54 -28.83
CA GLU A 666 -17.91 -5.68 -28.25
C GLU A 666 -18.01 -5.76 -26.70
N ASP A 667 -16.92 -6.14 -26.03
CA ASP A 667 -16.85 -6.17 -24.57
C ASP A 667 -16.52 -4.77 -24.01
N GLU A 668 -17.40 -4.21 -23.18
CA GLU A 668 -17.21 -2.88 -22.57
C GLU A 668 -15.90 -2.79 -21.75
N ASN A 669 -15.45 -3.90 -21.18
CA ASN A 669 -14.24 -3.97 -20.36
C ASN A 669 -12.98 -4.35 -21.18
N ASN A 670 -13.07 -4.44 -22.51
CA ASN A 670 -11.95 -4.79 -23.39
C ASN A 670 -11.19 -6.07 -22.94
N THR A 671 -11.94 -7.10 -22.53
CA THR A 671 -11.37 -8.33 -21.99
C THR A 671 -10.73 -9.18 -23.08
N TRP A 672 -9.54 -9.70 -22.81
CA TRP A 672 -8.88 -10.72 -23.62
C TRP A 672 -8.84 -12.03 -22.86
N ILE A 673 -9.06 -13.13 -23.57
CA ILE A 673 -9.21 -14.46 -22.98
C ILE A 673 -8.22 -15.46 -23.56
N SER A 674 -7.95 -16.50 -22.78
CA SER A 674 -7.29 -17.72 -23.26
C SER A 674 -8.30 -18.72 -23.79
N THR A 675 -7.83 -19.75 -24.51
CA THR A 675 -8.67 -20.87 -24.95
C THR A 675 -9.28 -21.64 -23.77
N VAL A 676 -8.60 -21.66 -22.61
CA VAL A 676 -9.12 -22.29 -21.38
C VAL A 676 -10.29 -21.50 -20.82
N GLU A 677 -10.12 -20.20 -20.63
CA GLU A 677 -11.19 -19.32 -20.12
C GLU A 677 -12.39 -19.33 -21.06
N TYR A 678 -12.16 -19.37 -22.38
CA TYR A 678 -13.23 -19.51 -23.37
C TYR A 678 -14.12 -20.75 -23.12
N ASN A 679 -13.52 -21.87 -22.71
CA ASN A 679 -14.22 -23.12 -22.48
C ASN A 679 -14.91 -23.19 -21.10
N GLU A 680 -14.31 -22.61 -20.08
CA GLU A 680 -14.78 -22.75 -18.69
C GLU A 680 -15.70 -21.62 -18.22
N GLN A 681 -15.53 -20.39 -18.72
CA GLN A 681 -16.20 -19.19 -18.22
C GLN A 681 -17.39 -18.75 -19.09
N GLY A 682 -17.96 -19.66 -19.89
CA GLY A 682 -19.23 -19.43 -20.60
C GLY A 682 -19.16 -18.48 -21.80
N TYR A 683 -17.98 -18.10 -22.29
CA TYR A 683 -17.81 -17.19 -23.44
C TYR A 683 -18.35 -17.74 -24.77
N LYS A 684 -18.64 -19.04 -24.87
CA LYS A 684 -19.27 -19.68 -26.05
C LYS A 684 -20.58 -19.03 -26.48
N ASN A 685 -21.32 -18.47 -25.51
CA ASN A 685 -22.62 -17.83 -25.74
C ASN A 685 -22.51 -16.31 -25.92
N LYS A 686 -21.40 -15.70 -25.47
CA LYS A 686 -21.14 -14.25 -25.61
C LYS A 686 -20.66 -13.89 -27.02
N ILE A 687 -19.83 -14.75 -27.63
CA ILE A 687 -19.25 -14.50 -28.96
C ILE A 687 -20.18 -15.04 -30.05
N GLN A 688 -20.79 -14.15 -30.82
CA GLN A 688 -21.77 -14.54 -31.87
C GLN A 688 -21.09 -15.18 -33.11
N ASP A 689 -19.94 -14.66 -33.52
CA ASP A 689 -19.23 -15.12 -34.73
C ASP A 689 -18.75 -16.58 -34.57
N SER A 690 -19.39 -17.48 -35.31
CA SER A 690 -19.06 -18.92 -35.30
C SER A 690 -17.65 -19.24 -35.81
N LEU A 691 -17.13 -18.46 -36.77
CA LEU A 691 -15.77 -18.66 -37.30
C LEU A 691 -14.75 -18.25 -36.25
N TYR A 692 -14.99 -17.11 -35.59
CA TYR A 692 -14.11 -16.64 -34.53
C TYR A 692 -14.13 -17.57 -33.31
N ARG A 693 -15.30 -18.10 -32.94
CA ARG A 693 -15.41 -19.14 -31.89
C ARG A 693 -14.55 -20.37 -32.19
N ASN A 694 -14.63 -20.89 -33.42
CA ASN A 694 -13.78 -22.01 -33.85
C ASN A 694 -12.29 -21.64 -33.83
N TYR A 695 -11.96 -20.41 -34.25
CA TYR A 695 -10.59 -19.91 -34.21
C TYR A 695 -10.03 -19.83 -32.79
N ILE A 696 -10.77 -19.34 -31.80
CA ILE A 696 -10.33 -19.31 -30.40
C ILE A 696 -10.14 -20.73 -29.86
N GLN A 697 -11.08 -21.63 -30.20
CA GLN A 697 -11.08 -22.99 -29.70
C GLN A 697 -9.91 -23.83 -30.23
N ASN A 698 -9.56 -23.66 -31.51
CA ASN A 698 -8.63 -24.57 -32.20
C ASN A 698 -7.37 -23.87 -32.73
N GLY A 699 -7.35 -22.54 -32.86
CA GLY A 699 -6.29 -21.80 -33.54
C GLY A 699 -4.93 -21.97 -32.87
N PHE A 700 -4.86 -21.82 -31.53
CA PHE A 700 -3.60 -21.99 -30.82
C PHE A 700 -3.13 -23.45 -30.78
N SER A 701 -4.03 -24.41 -30.58
CA SER A 701 -3.67 -25.84 -30.67
C SER A 701 -3.20 -26.26 -32.08
N ALA A 702 -3.81 -25.70 -33.12
CA ALA A 702 -3.38 -25.88 -34.50
C ALA A 702 -1.98 -25.29 -34.72
N TYR A 703 -1.72 -24.09 -34.19
CA TYR A 703 -0.38 -23.49 -34.18
C TYR A 703 0.67 -24.41 -33.55
N LEU A 704 0.42 -24.96 -32.35
CA LEU A 704 1.35 -25.89 -31.68
C LEU A 704 1.61 -27.16 -32.50
N THR A 705 0.59 -27.65 -33.22
CA THR A 705 0.72 -28.81 -34.11
C THR A 705 1.59 -28.48 -35.33
N ILE A 706 1.37 -27.32 -35.95
CA ILE A 706 2.17 -26.83 -37.09
C ILE A 706 3.62 -26.59 -36.66
N LEU A 707 3.83 -26.00 -35.47
CA LEU A 707 5.15 -25.76 -34.90
C LEU A 707 5.94 -27.06 -34.69
N ASN A 708 5.31 -28.10 -34.14
CA ASN A 708 5.95 -29.39 -33.97
C ASN A 708 6.38 -30.02 -35.30
N ASN A 709 5.57 -29.87 -36.36
CA ASN A 709 5.95 -30.30 -37.71
C ASN A 709 7.09 -29.46 -38.29
N ALA A 710 7.06 -28.13 -38.07
CA ALA A 710 8.10 -27.20 -38.52
C ALA A 710 9.46 -27.50 -37.89
N LYS A 711 9.50 -27.93 -36.62
CA LYS A 711 10.73 -28.38 -35.95
C LYS A 711 11.37 -29.59 -36.63
N GLN A 712 10.57 -30.50 -37.19
CA GLN A 712 11.06 -31.69 -37.89
C GLN A 712 11.50 -31.37 -39.32
N SER A 713 10.78 -30.50 -40.02
CA SER A 713 11.08 -30.13 -41.42
C SER A 713 12.12 -29.03 -41.57
N GLY A 714 12.30 -28.18 -40.55
CA GLY A 714 13.09 -26.96 -40.59
C GLY A 714 12.39 -25.76 -41.25
N ASP A 715 11.15 -25.93 -41.74
CA ASP A 715 10.37 -24.88 -42.41
C ASP A 715 9.29 -24.32 -41.47
N TYR A 716 9.47 -23.06 -41.08
CA TYR A 716 8.58 -22.34 -40.15
C TYR A 716 7.54 -21.45 -40.85
N SER A 717 7.53 -21.35 -42.18
CA SER A 717 6.67 -20.37 -42.89
C SER A 717 5.17 -20.51 -42.55
N LYS A 718 4.65 -21.74 -42.41
CA LYS A 718 3.25 -21.97 -42.00
C LYS A 718 2.96 -21.58 -40.55
N ALA A 719 3.94 -21.74 -39.66
CA ALA A 719 3.81 -21.32 -38.27
C ALA A 719 3.80 -19.78 -38.20
N GLU A 720 4.59 -19.12 -39.04
CA GLU A 720 4.60 -17.66 -39.19
C GLU A 720 3.29 -17.10 -39.76
N GLU A 721 2.69 -17.75 -40.76
CA GLU A 721 1.35 -17.36 -41.27
C GLU A 721 0.27 -17.39 -40.17
N MET A 722 0.35 -18.36 -39.25
CA MET A 722 -0.57 -18.44 -38.13
C MET A 722 -0.35 -17.31 -37.11
N PHE A 723 0.89 -16.85 -36.93
CA PHE A 723 1.18 -15.66 -36.13
C PHE A 723 0.61 -14.38 -36.74
N ASP A 724 0.80 -14.19 -38.04
CA ASP A 724 0.22 -13.06 -38.75
C ASP A 724 -1.31 -13.05 -38.61
N SER A 725 -1.94 -14.23 -38.55
CA SER A 725 -3.37 -14.37 -38.27
C SER A 725 -3.72 -13.92 -36.85
N PHE A 726 -3.00 -14.37 -35.81
CA PHE A 726 -3.22 -13.89 -34.44
C PHE A 726 -3.05 -12.37 -34.34
N TYR A 727 -1.99 -11.83 -34.92
CA TYR A 727 -1.70 -10.41 -34.94
C TYR A 727 -2.82 -9.60 -35.62
N LYS A 728 -3.29 -10.03 -36.80
CA LYS A 728 -4.42 -9.37 -37.49
C LYS A 728 -5.71 -9.39 -36.67
N ILE A 729 -5.96 -10.48 -35.94
CA ILE A 729 -7.14 -10.63 -35.07
C ILE A 729 -7.05 -9.69 -33.86
N GLN A 730 -5.88 -9.60 -33.23
CA GLN A 730 -5.62 -8.66 -32.14
C GLN A 730 -5.90 -7.21 -32.57
N HIS A 731 -5.41 -6.81 -33.74
CA HIS A 731 -5.67 -5.48 -34.28
C HIS A 731 -7.12 -5.25 -34.72
N LYS A 732 -7.82 -6.29 -35.18
CA LYS A 732 -9.20 -6.18 -35.64
C LYS A 732 -10.22 -6.08 -34.50
N TYR A 733 -10.08 -6.89 -33.46
CA TYR A 733 -11.05 -6.98 -32.38
C TYR A 733 -10.61 -6.30 -31.07
N GLY A 734 -9.31 -6.02 -30.90
CA GLY A 734 -8.74 -5.40 -29.69
C GLY A 734 -8.24 -3.97 -29.89
N THR A 735 -8.73 -3.26 -30.91
CA THR A 735 -8.20 -1.96 -31.35
C THR A 735 -8.13 -0.91 -30.24
N ASP A 736 -9.09 -0.90 -29.31
CA ASP A 736 -9.20 0.14 -28.28
C ASP A 736 -8.10 0.08 -27.22
N VAL A 737 -7.53 -1.10 -26.98
CA VAL A 737 -6.50 -1.33 -25.95
C VAL A 737 -5.16 -1.80 -26.51
N MET A 738 -5.07 -2.12 -27.80
CA MET A 738 -3.86 -2.61 -28.45
C MET A 738 -2.75 -1.53 -28.47
N PRO A 739 -1.56 -1.79 -27.89
CA PRO A 739 -0.43 -0.88 -28.00
C PRO A 739 0.02 -0.71 -29.46
N SER A 740 0.54 0.48 -29.81
CA SER A 740 1.13 0.69 -31.14
C SER A 740 2.36 -0.21 -31.35
N ASP A 741 2.61 -0.64 -32.59
CA ASP A 741 3.74 -1.52 -32.93
C ASP A 741 5.09 -0.96 -32.47
N LYS A 742 5.28 0.35 -32.57
CA LYS A 742 6.49 1.04 -32.09
C LYS A 742 6.68 0.91 -30.58
N ARG A 743 5.59 0.87 -29.82
CA ARG A 743 5.62 0.70 -28.36
C ARG A 743 5.95 -0.75 -28.00
N VAL A 744 5.37 -1.72 -28.71
CA VAL A 744 5.71 -3.15 -28.59
C VAL A 744 7.20 -3.37 -28.89
N GLU A 745 7.70 -2.86 -30.01
CA GLU A 745 9.10 -2.97 -30.39
C GLU A 745 10.03 -2.28 -29.37
N ALA A 746 9.67 -1.08 -28.92
CA ALA A 746 10.45 -0.37 -27.89
C ALA A 746 10.54 -1.16 -26.59
N GLU A 747 9.46 -1.83 -26.17
CA GLU A 747 9.42 -2.66 -24.97
C GLU A 747 10.27 -3.93 -25.11
N VAL A 748 10.17 -4.63 -26.25
CA VAL A 748 11.02 -5.80 -26.54
C VAL A 748 12.50 -5.41 -26.56
N LEU A 749 12.85 -4.29 -27.18
CA LEU A 749 14.23 -3.78 -27.20
C LEU A 749 14.70 -3.37 -25.79
N TYR A 750 13.84 -2.73 -25.01
CA TYR A 750 14.14 -2.34 -23.64
C TYR A 750 14.50 -3.55 -22.77
N ASN A 751 13.71 -4.63 -22.85
CA ASN A 751 13.98 -5.89 -22.15
C ASN A 751 15.30 -6.53 -22.65
N LYS A 752 15.50 -6.56 -23.97
CA LYS A 752 16.69 -7.18 -24.58
C LYS A 752 18.00 -6.49 -24.17
N TYR A 753 18.00 -5.16 -24.10
CA TYR A 753 19.22 -4.42 -23.73
C TYR A 753 19.45 -4.38 -22.22
N ASP A 754 18.40 -4.51 -21.40
CA ASP A 754 18.45 -4.46 -19.94
C ASP A 754 19.42 -3.37 -19.43
N VAL A 755 19.08 -2.14 -19.81
CA VAL A 755 19.98 -0.99 -19.72
C VAL A 755 20.43 -0.78 -18.27
N PHE A 756 19.53 -0.91 -17.30
CA PHE A 756 19.83 -0.62 -15.90
C PHE A 756 20.74 -1.68 -15.24
N ARG A 757 20.57 -2.96 -15.57
CA ARG A 757 21.46 -4.03 -15.11
C ARG A 757 22.88 -3.84 -15.66
N ARG A 758 23.02 -3.45 -16.92
CA ARG A 758 24.37 -3.19 -17.49
C ARG A 758 24.99 -1.90 -16.94
N LEU A 759 24.18 -0.86 -16.72
CA LEU A 759 24.64 0.42 -16.20
C LEU A 759 25.30 0.29 -14.84
N PHE A 760 24.79 -0.53 -13.91
CA PHE A 760 25.45 -0.66 -12.60
C PHE A 760 26.87 -1.21 -12.74
N VAL A 761 27.08 -2.22 -13.60
CA VAL A 761 28.40 -2.81 -13.88
C VAL A 761 29.33 -1.77 -14.49
N TRP A 762 28.85 -0.98 -15.46
CA TRP A 762 29.67 0.06 -16.08
C TRP A 762 29.98 1.21 -15.12
N TYR A 763 29.03 1.61 -14.27
CA TYR A 763 29.25 2.64 -13.27
C TYR A 763 30.24 2.20 -12.19
N ILE A 764 30.19 0.95 -11.71
CA ILE A 764 31.15 0.48 -10.70
C ILE A 764 32.56 0.40 -11.29
N LEU A 765 32.71 -0.09 -12.52
CA LEU A 765 33.99 -0.13 -13.21
C LEU A 765 34.54 1.28 -13.46
N ALA A 766 33.70 2.20 -13.96
CA ALA A 766 34.08 3.59 -14.18
C ALA A 766 34.43 4.31 -12.87
N SER A 767 33.73 3.99 -11.78
CA SER A 767 34.00 4.54 -10.45
C SER A 767 35.33 4.05 -9.89
N ILE A 768 35.59 2.74 -9.89
CA ILE A 768 36.87 2.17 -9.42
C ILE A 768 38.02 2.74 -10.24
N ALA A 769 37.89 2.76 -11.57
CA ALA A 769 38.90 3.35 -12.45
C ALA A 769 39.14 4.84 -12.13
N LEU A 770 38.08 5.63 -11.92
CA LEU A 770 38.21 7.04 -11.56
C LEU A 770 38.79 7.23 -10.16
N PHE A 771 38.45 6.38 -9.18
CA PHE A 771 39.04 6.40 -7.85
C PHE A 771 40.53 6.13 -7.90
N THR A 772 40.95 5.08 -8.61
CA THR A 772 42.37 4.77 -8.81
C THR A 772 43.07 5.96 -9.46
N VAL A 773 42.52 6.51 -10.55
CA VAL A 773 43.11 7.68 -11.24
C VAL A 773 43.19 8.90 -10.32
N VAL A 774 42.16 9.21 -9.54
CA VAL A 774 42.13 10.37 -8.64
C VAL A 774 43.09 10.19 -7.47
N ILE A 775 43.18 8.99 -6.88
CA ILE A 775 44.15 8.68 -5.82
C ILE A 775 45.56 8.78 -6.38
N THR A 776 45.84 8.17 -7.54
CA THR A 776 47.12 8.32 -8.24
C THR A 776 47.40 9.80 -8.51
N GLN A 777 46.40 10.60 -8.89
CA GLN A 777 46.55 12.04 -9.13
C GLN A 777 46.95 12.84 -7.86
N ILE A 778 46.55 12.38 -6.67
CA ILE A 778 46.96 13.00 -5.39
C ILE A 778 48.45 12.82 -5.13
N PHE A 779 49.02 11.67 -5.53
CA PHE A 779 50.43 11.34 -5.33
C PHE A 779 51.32 11.69 -6.53
N ASN A 780 50.79 11.62 -7.76
CA ASN A 780 51.51 11.80 -9.03
C ASN A 780 50.56 12.28 -10.15
N ASN A 781 50.73 13.53 -10.61
CA ASN A 781 49.80 14.19 -11.53
C ASN A 781 50.40 14.40 -12.94
N ASN A 782 50.57 13.31 -13.68
CA ASN A 782 51.10 13.33 -15.05
C ASN A 782 50.01 13.63 -16.10
N LYS A 783 50.40 14.10 -17.30
CA LYS A 783 49.46 14.36 -18.42
C LYS A 783 48.58 13.15 -18.75
N PHE A 784 49.12 11.92 -18.66
CA PHE A 784 48.32 10.70 -18.88
C PHE A 784 47.23 10.51 -17.82
N VAL A 785 47.53 10.70 -16.54
CA VAL A 785 46.55 10.63 -15.44
C VAL A 785 45.51 11.74 -15.59
N ALA A 786 45.93 12.94 -16.03
CA ALA A 786 45.01 14.04 -16.31
C ALA A 786 44.10 13.76 -17.52
N ILE A 787 44.61 13.14 -18.60
CA ILE A 787 43.83 12.72 -19.76
C ILE A 787 42.89 11.57 -19.36
N ALA A 788 43.39 10.54 -18.68
CA ALA A 788 42.59 9.43 -18.16
C ALA A 788 41.46 9.94 -17.25
N SER A 789 41.75 10.90 -16.37
CA SER A 789 40.73 11.56 -15.53
C SER A 789 39.65 12.23 -16.38
N LYS A 790 40.02 12.93 -17.47
CA LYS A 790 39.06 13.53 -18.40
C LYS A 790 38.26 12.47 -19.17
N VAL A 791 38.90 11.40 -19.61
CA VAL A 791 38.25 10.28 -20.33
C VAL A 791 37.24 9.59 -19.43
N PHE A 792 37.61 9.22 -18.20
CA PHE A 792 36.68 8.59 -17.26
C PHE A 792 35.56 9.53 -16.81
N LYS A 793 35.82 10.84 -16.66
CA LYS A 793 34.76 11.83 -16.46
C LYS A 793 33.79 11.87 -17.64
N GLY A 794 34.31 11.86 -18.87
CA GLY A 794 33.51 11.80 -20.10
C GLY A 794 32.69 10.51 -20.19
N ALA A 795 33.29 9.36 -19.83
CA ALA A 795 32.61 8.08 -19.77
C ALA A 795 31.45 8.11 -18.76
N ILE A 796 31.65 8.70 -17.57
CA ILE A 796 30.57 8.84 -16.56
C ILE A 796 29.43 9.73 -17.07
N VAL A 797 29.74 10.83 -17.78
CA VAL A 797 28.70 11.67 -18.41
C VAL A 797 27.94 10.90 -19.49
N PHE A 798 28.64 10.08 -20.28
CA PHE A 798 28.02 9.20 -21.26
C PHE A 798 27.12 8.14 -20.60
N LEU A 799 27.57 7.49 -19.52
CA LEU A 799 26.75 6.56 -18.74
C LEU A 799 25.51 7.26 -18.18
N PHE A 800 25.63 8.51 -17.73
CA PHE A 800 24.49 9.30 -17.27
C PHE A 800 23.50 9.64 -18.40
N ALA A 801 23.99 9.89 -19.61
CA ALA A 801 23.14 10.05 -20.78
C ALA A 801 22.38 8.76 -21.11
N LEU A 802 23.06 7.59 -21.06
CA LEU A 802 22.42 6.28 -21.24
C LEU A 802 21.39 5.99 -20.14
N HIS A 803 21.70 6.33 -18.89
CA HIS A 803 20.76 6.22 -17.77
C HIS A 803 19.51 7.07 -18.02
N THR A 804 19.69 8.31 -18.47
CA THR A 804 18.59 9.21 -18.83
C THR A 804 17.75 8.64 -19.98
N ALA A 805 18.40 8.11 -21.02
CA ALA A 805 17.72 7.47 -22.14
C ALA A 805 16.91 6.23 -21.72
N GLY A 806 17.44 5.41 -20.81
CA GLY A 806 16.73 4.27 -20.23
C GLY A 806 15.47 4.66 -19.47
N LEU A 807 15.51 5.76 -18.71
CA LEU A 807 14.34 6.30 -18.01
C LEU A 807 13.29 6.86 -18.99
N ILE A 808 13.72 7.55 -20.06
CA ILE A 808 12.82 8.05 -21.11
C ILE A 808 12.16 6.88 -21.84
N ALA A 809 12.91 5.84 -22.18
CA ALA A 809 12.37 4.64 -22.81
C ALA A 809 11.32 3.98 -21.91
N ARG A 810 11.62 3.81 -20.61
CA ARG A 810 10.66 3.26 -19.64
C ARG A 810 9.39 4.11 -19.54
N TRP A 811 9.52 5.44 -19.48
CA TRP A 811 8.37 6.36 -19.49
C TRP A 811 7.51 6.17 -20.75
N TYR A 812 8.13 6.09 -21.93
CA TYR A 812 7.40 5.85 -23.17
C TYR A 812 6.64 4.52 -23.17
N ILE A 813 7.27 3.45 -22.64
CA ILE A 813 6.68 2.11 -22.57
C ILE A 813 5.56 2.03 -21.53
N SER A 814 5.73 2.61 -20.34
CA SER A 814 4.72 2.53 -19.27
C SER A 814 3.56 3.50 -19.46
N GLY A 815 3.77 4.60 -20.19
CA GLY A 815 2.78 5.67 -20.36
C GLY A 815 2.67 6.60 -19.14
N HIS A 816 3.50 6.40 -18.11
CA HIS A 816 3.59 7.26 -16.93
C HIS A 816 5.05 7.48 -16.52
N ALA A 817 5.30 8.48 -15.68
CA ALA A 817 6.66 8.75 -15.23
C ALA A 817 7.23 7.57 -14.41
N PRO A 818 8.53 7.23 -14.56
CA PRO A 818 9.14 6.01 -14.02
C PRO A 818 9.60 6.22 -12.57
N TRP A 819 8.65 6.48 -11.67
CA TRP A 819 8.84 6.56 -10.22
C TRP A 819 7.55 6.16 -9.46
N SER A 820 6.79 5.24 -10.03
CA SER A 820 5.49 4.79 -9.50
C SER A 820 5.60 3.65 -8.49
N ASP A 821 6.63 2.82 -8.62
CA ASP A 821 6.90 1.68 -7.73
C ASP A 821 8.30 1.78 -7.08
N GLY A 822 8.65 0.78 -6.25
CA GLY A 822 9.92 0.75 -5.52
C GLY A 822 11.16 0.57 -6.41
N TYR A 823 11.06 -0.22 -7.49
CA TYR A 823 12.14 -0.41 -8.46
C TYR A 823 12.39 0.89 -9.24
N GLU A 824 11.32 1.47 -9.77
CA GLU A 824 11.31 2.74 -10.49
C GLU A 824 11.86 3.88 -9.63
N SER A 825 11.45 3.93 -8.37
CA SER A 825 12.00 4.88 -7.40
C SER A 825 13.50 4.69 -7.24
N MET A 826 14.01 3.46 -7.10
CA MET A 826 15.44 3.20 -6.89
C MET A 826 16.31 3.62 -8.09
N ILE A 827 15.88 3.30 -9.32
CA ILE A 827 16.60 3.74 -10.53
C ILE A 827 16.57 5.27 -10.66
N TYR A 828 15.47 5.91 -10.27
CA TYR A 828 15.36 7.37 -10.26
C TYR A 828 16.23 8.02 -9.17
N VAL A 829 16.30 7.45 -7.95
CA VAL A 829 17.25 7.91 -6.91
C VAL A 829 18.68 7.81 -7.45
N ALA A 830 19.05 6.70 -8.08
CA ALA A 830 20.39 6.54 -8.65
C ALA A 830 20.68 7.61 -9.71
N TRP A 831 19.72 7.91 -10.58
CA TRP A 831 19.82 9.00 -11.55
C TRP A 831 19.99 10.37 -10.86
N ALA A 832 19.19 10.66 -9.83
CA ALA A 832 19.27 11.91 -9.07
C ALA A 832 20.61 12.04 -8.34
N THR A 833 21.11 10.98 -7.70
CA THR A 833 22.44 10.95 -7.07
C THR A 833 23.53 11.29 -8.08
N MET A 834 23.49 10.70 -9.28
CA MET A 834 24.46 10.99 -10.33
C MET A 834 24.33 12.41 -10.86
N PHE A 835 23.10 12.92 -11.02
CA PHE A 835 22.81 14.29 -11.43
C PHE A 835 23.40 15.32 -10.45
N PHE A 836 23.08 15.21 -9.17
CA PHE A 836 23.65 16.08 -8.13
C PHE A 836 25.16 15.87 -7.98
N GLY A 837 25.63 14.64 -8.16
CA GLY A 837 27.04 14.32 -8.23
C GLY A 837 27.78 15.07 -9.34
N LEU A 838 27.24 15.13 -10.54
CA LEU A 838 27.79 15.90 -11.67
C LEU A 838 27.73 17.42 -11.43
N LEU A 839 26.65 17.91 -10.81
CA LEU A 839 26.52 19.33 -10.48
C LEU A 839 27.57 19.78 -9.45
N LEU A 840 27.79 18.97 -8.41
CA LEU A 840 28.74 19.26 -7.33
C LEU A 840 30.18 18.88 -7.67
N SER A 841 30.40 17.91 -8.57
CA SER A 841 31.74 17.44 -8.97
C SER A 841 32.52 18.41 -9.84
N LYS A 842 31.88 19.48 -10.37
CA LYS A 842 32.59 20.61 -11.03
C LYS A 842 33.74 21.15 -10.18
N LYS A 843 33.73 20.84 -8.88
CA LYS A 843 34.72 21.31 -7.91
C LYS A 843 35.66 20.21 -7.40
N SER A 844 35.27 18.93 -7.42
CA SER A 844 36.07 17.78 -6.94
C SER A 844 35.89 16.52 -7.79
N ALA A 845 36.99 15.96 -8.29
CA ALA A 845 36.99 14.68 -9.02
C ALA A 845 36.72 13.48 -8.10
N LEU A 846 37.10 13.58 -6.82
CA LEU A 846 36.85 12.56 -5.80
C LEU A 846 35.35 12.46 -5.49
N THR A 847 34.65 13.60 -5.48
CA THR A 847 33.19 13.64 -5.34
C THR A 847 32.52 12.91 -6.50
N LEU A 848 32.99 13.10 -7.74
CA LEU A 848 32.45 12.36 -8.88
C LEU A 848 32.65 10.85 -8.75
N ALA A 849 33.85 10.41 -8.35
CA ALA A 849 34.14 8.99 -8.18
C ALA A 849 33.22 8.36 -7.13
N ALA A 850 33.05 9.05 -5.99
CA ALA A 850 32.15 8.64 -4.91
C ALA A 850 30.68 8.62 -5.33
N THR A 851 30.18 9.64 -6.04
CA THR A 851 28.78 9.67 -6.51
C THR A 851 28.52 8.55 -7.52
N THR A 852 29.49 8.27 -8.39
CA THR A 852 29.40 7.21 -9.40
C THR A 852 29.37 5.83 -8.73
N PHE A 853 30.17 5.64 -7.68
CA PHE A 853 30.13 4.43 -6.86
C PHE A 853 28.77 4.21 -6.22
N VAL A 854 28.24 5.24 -5.58
CA VAL A 854 26.92 5.18 -4.94
C VAL A 854 25.83 4.89 -5.97
N THR A 855 25.87 5.56 -7.12
CA THR A 855 24.93 5.32 -8.23
C THR A 855 24.96 3.86 -8.65
N SER A 856 26.15 3.25 -8.72
CA SER A 856 26.28 1.81 -9.02
C SER A 856 25.70 0.92 -7.92
N ILE A 857 25.88 1.25 -6.64
CA ILE A 857 25.29 0.50 -5.53
C ILE A 857 23.76 0.61 -5.55
N LEU A 858 23.21 1.81 -5.76
CA LEU A 858 21.77 2.01 -5.83
C LEU A 858 21.14 1.21 -6.98
N LEU A 859 21.77 1.25 -8.17
CA LEU A 859 21.33 0.41 -9.29
C LEU A 859 21.49 -1.08 -9.02
N MET A 860 22.56 -1.51 -8.33
CA MET A 860 22.71 -2.90 -7.91
C MET A 860 21.60 -3.32 -6.94
N VAL A 861 21.29 -2.46 -5.96
CA VAL A 861 20.21 -2.71 -4.99
C VAL A 861 18.87 -2.79 -5.70
N ALA A 862 18.61 -1.95 -6.71
CA ALA A 862 17.42 -2.01 -7.57
C ALA A 862 17.19 -3.41 -8.16
N HIS A 863 18.25 -4.13 -8.49
CA HIS A 863 18.18 -5.48 -9.08
C HIS A 863 18.36 -6.61 -8.06
N LEU A 864 18.41 -6.31 -6.75
CA LEU A 864 18.34 -7.36 -5.74
C LEU A 864 16.94 -7.99 -5.73
N SER A 865 16.89 -9.25 -5.29
CA SER A 865 15.76 -10.19 -5.45
C SER A 865 14.36 -9.77 -4.95
N TRP A 866 14.25 -8.62 -4.30
CA TRP A 866 13.08 -8.13 -3.57
C TRP A 866 12.33 -6.98 -4.26
N MET A 867 12.89 -6.37 -5.31
CA MET A 867 12.19 -5.36 -6.11
C MET A 867 11.79 -5.96 -7.46
N ASP A 868 10.51 -5.79 -7.84
CA ASP A 868 9.98 -6.27 -9.11
C ASP A 868 10.24 -5.22 -10.20
N PRO A 869 11.09 -5.49 -11.21
CA PRO A 869 11.34 -4.55 -12.30
C PRO A 869 10.22 -4.51 -13.35
N ALA A 870 9.18 -5.34 -13.20
CA ALA A 870 7.98 -5.36 -14.03
C ALA A 870 7.36 -3.96 -14.20
N ILE A 871 6.79 -3.70 -15.37
CA ILE A 871 6.04 -2.47 -15.61
C ILE A 871 4.58 -2.76 -15.26
N ALA A 872 4.06 -2.13 -14.21
CA ALA A 872 2.69 -2.35 -13.74
C ALA A 872 1.77 -1.18 -14.10
N ASN A 873 0.45 -1.41 -14.02
CA ASN A 873 -0.55 -0.36 -14.16
C ASN A 873 -0.48 0.62 -12.96
N LEU A 874 -0.73 1.91 -13.23
CA LEU A 874 -0.59 2.99 -12.25
C LEU A 874 -1.81 3.08 -11.32
N GLN A 875 -1.68 2.70 -10.05
CA GLN A 875 -2.76 2.82 -9.06
C GLN A 875 -3.55 4.15 -9.14
N PRO A 876 -4.89 4.16 -9.01
CA PRO A 876 -5.73 5.36 -9.21
C PRO A 876 -5.27 6.57 -8.40
N VAL A 877 -4.88 6.35 -7.15
CA VAL A 877 -4.39 7.39 -6.24
C VAL A 877 -3.12 8.08 -6.76
N LEU A 878 -2.31 7.36 -7.55
CA LEU A 878 -1.06 7.87 -8.13
C LEU A 878 -1.27 8.65 -9.43
N ASN A 879 -2.47 8.63 -10.02
CA ASN A 879 -2.76 9.33 -11.26
C ASN A 879 -3.06 10.83 -11.06
N SER A 880 -2.12 11.55 -10.45
CA SER A 880 -2.22 12.98 -10.16
C SER A 880 -0.99 13.74 -10.59
N TYR A 881 -1.19 14.93 -11.19
CA TYR A 881 -0.09 15.80 -11.60
C TYR A 881 0.77 16.24 -10.40
N TRP A 882 0.13 16.67 -9.31
CA TRP A 882 0.84 17.14 -8.13
C TRP A 882 1.60 16.02 -7.42
N LEU A 883 1.03 14.82 -7.36
CA LEU A 883 1.70 13.68 -6.77
C LEU A 883 2.95 13.28 -7.58
N LYS A 884 2.86 13.30 -8.92
CA LYS A 884 4.01 13.04 -9.80
C LYS A 884 5.18 13.99 -9.52
N VAL A 885 4.91 15.28 -9.32
CA VAL A 885 5.93 16.29 -8.98
C VAL A 885 6.45 16.10 -7.54
N HIS A 886 5.56 15.88 -6.58
CA HIS A 886 5.90 15.70 -5.17
C HIS A 886 6.81 14.49 -4.95
N VAL A 887 6.40 13.33 -5.47
CA VAL A 887 7.18 12.08 -5.37
C VAL A 887 8.54 12.25 -6.04
N ALA A 888 8.59 12.83 -7.24
CA ALA A 888 9.86 13.10 -7.92
C ALA A 888 10.80 13.97 -7.08
N ILE A 889 10.31 15.06 -6.48
CA ILE A 889 11.15 15.94 -5.65
C ILE A 889 11.64 15.22 -4.38
N ILE A 890 10.78 14.47 -3.69
CA ILE A 890 11.16 13.72 -2.48
C ILE A 890 12.20 12.65 -2.83
N VAL A 891 11.93 11.84 -3.85
CA VAL A 891 12.82 10.74 -4.23
C VAL A 891 14.16 11.31 -4.74
N ALA A 892 14.15 12.41 -5.48
CA ALA A 892 15.37 13.11 -5.89
C ALA A 892 16.18 13.67 -4.70
N SER A 893 15.51 14.08 -3.61
CA SER A 893 16.18 14.59 -2.40
C SER A 893 17.02 13.53 -1.68
N TYR A 894 16.74 12.24 -1.86
CA TYR A 894 17.60 11.17 -1.34
C TYR A 894 18.98 11.18 -1.99
N GLY A 895 19.11 11.68 -3.23
CA GLY A 895 20.39 11.78 -3.93
C GLY A 895 21.45 12.57 -3.15
N PRO A 896 21.19 13.84 -2.79
CA PRO A 896 22.06 14.65 -1.92
C PRO A 896 22.30 14.04 -0.54
N PHE A 897 21.30 13.44 0.11
CA PHE A 897 21.48 12.79 1.41
C PHE A 897 22.49 11.63 1.35
N VAL A 898 22.34 10.74 0.36
CA VAL A 898 23.28 9.61 0.18
C VAL A 898 24.67 10.13 -0.22
N LEU A 899 24.73 11.20 -1.01
CA LEU A 899 25.98 11.87 -1.32
C LEU A 899 26.68 12.39 -0.06
N GLY A 900 25.97 13.09 0.83
CA GLY A 900 26.53 13.59 2.09
C GLY A 900 27.05 12.46 2.97
N MET A 901 26.28 11.38 3.11
CA MET A 901 26.71 10.17 3.84
C MET A 901 28.05 9.63 3.32
N VAL A 902 28.20 9.45 2.01
CA VAL A 902 29.42 8.87 1.44
C VAL A 902 30.60 9.83 1.48
N LEU A 903 30.39 11.13 1.21
CA LEU A 903 31.46 12.12 1.38
C LEU A 903 31.94 12.19 2.83
N GLY A 904 31.03 12.06 3.79
CA GLY A 904 31.35 11.92 5.21
C GLY A 904 32.21 10.69 5.50
N LEU A 905 31.81 9.51 4.97
CA LEU A 905 32.56 8.27 5.13
C LEU A 905 33.96 8.36 4.50
N VAL A 906 34.07 8.89 3.28
CA VAL A 906 35.37 9.10 2.61
C VAL A 906 36.23 10.07 3.43
N ALA A 907 35.66 11.15 3.98
CA ALA A 907 36.39 12.07 4.84
C ALA A 907 36.93 11.37 6.11
N LEU A 908 36.13 10.52 6.76
CA LEU A 908 36.57 9.72 7.91
C LEU A 908 37.69 8.74 7.53
N VAL A 909 37.59 8.07 6.39
CA VAL A 909 38.64 7.19 5.87
C VAL A 909 39.94 7.95 5.63
N LEU A 910 39.88 9.14 5.02
CA LEU A 910 41.07 9.99 4.84
C LEU A 910 41.68 10.44 6.17
N MET A 911 40.86 10.71 7.19
CA MET A 911 41.36 11.02 8.55
C MET A 911 42.15 9.85 9.14
N ILE A 912 41.70 8.60 8.96
CA ILE A 912 42.42 7.40 9.44
C ILE A 912 43.79 7.24 8.76
N PHE A 913 43.88 7.52 7.46
CA PHE A 913 45.13 7.43 6.69
C PHE A 913 46.04 8.67 6.82
N THR A 914 45.65 9.65 7.64
CA THR A 914 46.44 10.84 7.89
C THR A 914 47.61 10.52 8.82
N LYS A 915 48.83 10.62 8.29
CA LYS A 915 50.12 10.47 8.99
C LYS A 915 50.89 11.79 8.95
N ALA A 916 51.92 11.94 9.78
CA ALA A 916 52.71 13.17 9.86
C ALA A 916 53.27 13.63 8.50
N GLY A 917 53.68 12.70 7.62
CA GLY A 917 54.27 13.01 6.31
C GLY A 917 53.30 13.40 5.19
N ASN A 918 51.98 13.18 5.35
CA ASN A 918 50.97 13.49 4.33
C ASN A 918 49.84 14.40 4.84
N LYS A 919 49.95 14.89 6.08
CA LYS A 919 48.94 15.68 6.79
C LYS A 919 48.49 16.93 6.02
N ASP A 920 49.43 17.74 5.53
CA ASP A 920 49.10 18.98 4.83
C ASP A 920 48.33 18.76 3.52
N LYS A 921 48.62 17.64 2.83
CA LYS A 921 47.89 17.25 1.62
C LYS A 921 46.50 16.72 1.96
N LEU A 922 46.40 15.82 2.94
CA LEU A 922 45.13 15.19 3.31
C LEU A 922 44.15 16.17 3.98
N ASP A 923 44.63 17.08 4.82
CA ASP A 923 43.79 18.12 5.46
C ASP A 923 43.05 18.99 4.43
N LEU A 924 43.68 19.28 3.29
CA LEU A 924 43.04 20.03 2.20
C LEU A 924 41.92 19.24 1.52
N HIS A 925 42.10 17.92 1.34
CA HIS A 925 41.06 17.05 0.80
C HIS A 925 39.92 16.82 1.80
N ILE A 926 40.24 16.62 3.07
CA ILE A 926 39.24 16.47 4.15
C ILE A 926 38.39 17.75 4.23
N LYS A 927 39.00 18.93 4.30
CA LYS A 927 38.26 20.21 4.33
C LYS A 927 37.37 20.40 3.10
N GLU A 928 37.87 20.04 1.90
CA GLU A 928 37.06 20.09 0.69
C GLU A 928 35.83 19.18 0.79
N LEU A 929 36.01 17.92 1.18
CA LEU A 929 34.91 16.97 1.35
C LEU A 929 33.93 17.43 2.43
N THR A 930 34.41 17.95 3.55
CA THR A 930 33.55 18.49 4.63
C THR A 930 32.71 19.67 4.14
N TYR A 931 33.29 20.60 3.37
CA TYR A 931 32.52 21.73 2.84
C TYR A 931 31.51 21.31 1.77
N ILE A 932 31.83 20.31 0.93
CA ILE A 932 30.87 19.76 -0.03
C ILE A 932 29.77 18.99 0.72
N ASN A 933 30.11 18.25 1.77
CA ASN A 933 29.15 17.53 2.60
C ASN A 933 28.18 18.48 3.32
N GLU A 934 28.66 19.64 3.81
CA GLU A 934 27.78 20.66 4.41
C GLU A 934 26.88 21.37 3.37
N MET A 935 27.25 21.33 2.08
CA MET A 935 26.46 21.89 0.99
C MET A 935 25.46 20.89 0.38
N ALA A 936 25.73 19.60 0.47
CA ALA A 936 24.87 18.51 0.00
C ALA A 936 23.72 18.34 0.99
#